data_AF-A0A4D5RNI9-F1
#
_entry.id   AF-A0A4D5RNI9-F1
#
_cell.length_a   1.000
_cell.length_b   1.000
_cell.length_c   1.000
_cell.angle_alpha   90.00
_cell.angle_beta   90.00
_cell.angle_gamma   90.00
#
_symmetry.space_group_name_H-M   'P 1'
#
loop_
_entity.id
_entity.type
_entity.pdbx_description
1 polymer ?
#
loop_
_entity_poly.entity_id
_entity_poly.type
_entity_poly.pdbx_seq_one_letter_code
_entity_poly.pdbx_strand_id
1 'polypeptide(L)'
;MRVQLFRKADTVRRLQRENSRLKKKLSGYENNTLHSAIRKCLEKVGTTQFCLENFLVEQITNSTRQRPVWSPDFVRECVLLYYLSPKAYRYIRNRGLLKLPSKNTLLRYVGKSDGESGITPLMKERLKEEVGNLKEQARLCSIIVDEMAISSKYIYDRKMDCFFGQQTAKENSAAAENISNIMLANKVLCFVATGLSTAYKIPCGFFFTNRLSGKLLYQLTKEVISEVEKCGLCVIRIVTDNHKINVTMMRHLGNGSLKPVVTHPCDPERSLFVSFDQCHIIKNVRSLLLEGEMTDGSQPITGQFVKQLYDLQKNEVVKPVRFLTQKHVEPTNFEKMHVGRAVQLFSDDVISALSFLKEYPSRHPQADKFRNAGATILFMKMMQKWFAIHNVANRTAHVHMRQPDQMHFFCATDERLQWLEKDFPDYLKALDNSCKRSGKKFLSAETYEALLLTSKSTVLCVKFLLESGFFYVLTRNLSSDPVELLFSSLRQMAGGNDCLDARAVTFSLERILRTGNLCPSQSSNVENGQAVLSIHGASMSVTSPVVDVPAEATAQAATHVSTETFQVALASCTAPQDFVMEIDGLFTSLKALPLQRPPPTIVNASIAYIAGFVARAVEERRTCSFCPSLHQSDASSPVLMGLISLQSRGGLTFPKPEFVMVLVTIKKAVDIALPHIKKSNVRQQLAGLILPHLERCPLFVCPARDEHGASTLSVVFDKFIKPLLSNVGAAVTDRAAYRKKLACKPLCRKVLRV
;
A
#
# COMPACT_ATOMS: atom_id res chain seq x y z
N MET A 1 -82.91 -10.24 -40.70
CA MET A 1 -82.18 -11.08 -39.71
C MET A 1 -81.03 -11.91 -40.32
N ARG A 2 -81.26 -12.74 -41.36
CA ARG A 2 -80.21 -13.61 -41.95
C ARG A 2 -78.96 -12.87 -42.47
N VAL A 3 -79.11 -11.71 -43.10
CA VAL A 3 -77.98 -10.91 -43.63
C VAL A 3 -77.07 -10.36 -42.52
N GLN A 4 -77.65 -9.93 -41.38
CA GLN A 4 -76.88 -9.46 -40.22
C GLN A 4 -76.11 -10.61 -39.55
N LEU A 5 -76.73 -11.79 -39.45
CA LEU A 5 -76.08 -13.01 -38.97
C LEU A 5 -74.89 -13.40 -39.86
N PHE A 6 -75.05 -13.31 -41.17
CA PHE A 6 -73.97 -13.61 -42.13
C PHE A 6 -72.80 -12.62 -42.01
N ARG A 7 -73.07 -11.30 -41.91
CA ARG A 7 -72.03 -10.27 -41.70
C ARG A 7 -71.29 -10.44 -40.37
N LYS A 8 -72.00 -10.78 -39.30
CA LYS A 8 -71.37 -11.09 -38.00
C LYS A 8 -70.52 -12.36 -38.07
N ALA A 9 -71.02 -13.41 -38.72
CA ALA A 9 -70.26 -14.65 -38.91
C ALA A 9 -68.98 -14.44 -39.74
N ASP A 10 -69.03 -13.62 -40.78
CA ASP A 10 -67.86 -13.29 -41.59
C ASP A 10 -66.84 -12.42 -40.82
N THR A 11 -67.34 -11.49 -40.00
CA THR A 11 -66.49 -10.69 -39.09
C THR A 11 -65.79 -11.58 -38.06
N VAL A 12 -66.50 -12.56 -37.49
CA VAL A 12 -65.91 -13.55 -36.56
C VAL A 12 -64.85 -14.38 -37.26
N ARG A 13 -65.08 -14.86 -38.49
CA ARG A 13 -64.06 -15.59 -39.26
C ARG A 13 -62.84 -14.73 -39.57
N ARG A 14 -63.03 -13.45 -39.91
CA ARG A 14 -61.92 -12.52 -40.15
C ARG A 14 -61.08 -12.32 -38.89
N LEU A 15 -61.73 -12.07 -37.75
CA LEU A 15 -61.05 -11.91 -36.47
C LEU A 15 -60.34 -13.21 -36.03
N GLN A 16 -60.93 -14.37 -36.27
CA GLN A 16 -60.29 -15.66 -36.01
C GLN A 16 -59.04 -15.85 -36.86
N ARG A 17 -59.08 -15.54 -38.16
CA ARG A 17 -57.90 -15.58 -39.05
C ARG A 17 -56.81 -14.63 -38.60
N GLU A 18 -57.17 -13.41 -38.18
CA GLU A 18 -56.22 -12.42 -37.67
C GLU A 18 -55.58 -12.89 -36.36
N ASN A 19 -56.37 -13.47 -35.45
CA ASN A 19 -55.90 -14.03 -34.19
C ASN A 19 -54.96 -15.23 -34.42
N SER A 20 -55.29 -16.13 -35.35
CA SER A 20 -54.40 -17.23 -35.76
C SER A 20 -53.09 -16.71 -36.36
N ARG A 21 -53.14 -15.64 -37.17
CA ARG A 21 -51.95 -15.01 -37.76
C ARG A 21 -51.07 -14.35 -36.69
N LEU A 22 -51.67 -13.68 -35.72
CA LEU A 22 -50.96 -13.07 -34.58
C LEU A 22 -50.34 -14.14 -33.68
N LYS A 23 -51.06 -15.23 -33.37
CA LYS A 23 -50.51 -16.38 -32.62
C LYS A 23 -49.31 -17.02 -33.32
N LYS A 24 -49.37 -17.18 -34.65
CA LYS A 24 -48.25 -17.72 -35.44
C LYS A 24 -47.04 -16.78 -35.50
N LYS A 25 -47.27 -15.47 -35.51
CA LYS A 25 -46.19 -14.47 -35.35
C LYS A 25 -45.58 -14.56 -33.95
N LEU A 26 -46.40 -14.64 -32.90
CA LEU A 26 -45.95 -14.74 -31.51
C LEU A 26 -45.07 -15.98 -31.27
N SER A 27 -45.49 -17.15 -31.76
CA SER A 27 -44.71 -18.40 -31.66
C SER A 27 -43.38 -18.32 -32.44
N GLY A 28 -43.32 -17.54 -33.53
CA GLY A 28 -42.08 -17.27 -34.26
C GLY A 28 -41.08 -16.40 -33.48
N TYR A 29 -41.57 -15.50 -32.62
CA TYR A 29 -40.73 -14.69 -31.73
C TYR A 29 -40.27 -15.44 -30.47
N GLU A 30 -40.99 -16.47 -30.03
CA GLU A 30 -40.60 -17.31 -28.88
C GLU A 30 -39.38 -18.19 -29.19
N ASN A 31 -39.20 -18.59 -30.46
CA ASN A 31 -38.03 -19.35 -30.91
C ASN A 31 -36.79 -18.48 -31.22
N ASN A 32 -36.87 -17.16 -31.05
CA ASN A 32 -35.74 -16.27 -31.27
C ASN A 32 -34.92 -16.14 -29.98
N THR A 33 -33.70 -16.69 -29.99
CA THR A 33 -32.76 -16.67 -28.86
C THR A 33 -32.51 -15.26 -28.31
N LEU A 34 -32.49 -14.24 -29.18
CA LEU A 34 -32.33 -12.84 -28.78
C LEU A 34 -33.56 -12.34 -27.99
N HIS A 35 -34.76 -12.71 -28.43
CA HIS A 35 -36.00 -12.29 -27.78
C HIS A 35 -36.17 -12.95 -26.42
N SER A 36 -35.81 -14.24 -26.31
CA SER A 36 -35.72 -14.94 -25.02
C SER A 36 -34.69 -14.30 -24.09
N ALA A 37 -33.51 -13.90 -24.59
CA ALA A 37 -32.48 -13.25 -23.80
C ALA A 37 -32.94 -11.87 -23.29
N ILE A 38 -33.57 -11.05 -24.15
CA ILE A 38 -34.12 -9.74 -23.77
C ILE A 38 -35.24 -9.90 -22.74
N ARG A 39 -36.13 -10.89 -22.91
CA ARG A 39 -37.21 -11.17 -21.94
C ARG A 39 -36.63 -11.53 -20.56
N LYS A 40 -35.62 -12.42 -20.50
CA LYS A 40 -34.91 -12.76 -19.26
C LYS A 40 -34.19 -11.57 -18.62
N CYS A 41 -33.65 -10.64 -19.43
CA CYS A 41 -33.08 -9.39 -18.92
C CYS A 41 -34.18 -8.50 -18.31
N LEU A 42 -35.32 -8.34 -18.99
CA LEU A 42 -36.44 -7.53 -18.54
C LEU A 42 -37.09 -8.06 -17.25
N GLU A 43 -37.10 -9.38 -17.03
CA GLU A 43 -37.58 -10.00 -15.77
C GLU A 43 -36.72 -9.63 -14.55
N LYS A 44 -35.47 -9.19 -14.74
CA LYS A 44 -34.55 -8.79 -13.66
C LYS A 44 -34.52 -7.27 -13.43
N VAL A 45 -35.16 -6.49 -14.29
CA VAL A 45 -35.24 -5.03 -14.20
C VAL A 45 -36.18 -4.64 -13.06
N GLY A 46 -35.73 -3.76 -12.18
CA GLY A 46 -36.49 -3.32 -10.99
C GLY A 46 -36.11 -4.01 -9.68
N THR A 47 -35.02 -4.77 -9.64
CA THR A 47 -34.34 -5.13 -8.38
C THR A 47 -33.70 -3.89 -7.73
N THR A 48 -33.49 -3.92 -6.41
CA THR A 48 -33.12 -2.76 -5.57
C THR A 48 -31.79 -2.06 -5.92
N GLN A 49 -31.00 -2.57 -6.87
CA GLN A 49 -29.71 -2.00 -7.27
C GLN A 49 -29.60 -1.87 -8.80
N PHE A 50 -28.97 -0.80 -9.28
CA PHE A 50 -28.73 -0.60 -10.71
C PHE A 50 -27.79 -1.69 -11.26
N CYS A 51 -28.29 -2.53 -12.15
CA CYS A 51 -27.57 -3.68 -12.69
C CYS A 51 -27.31 -3.56 -14.20
N LEU A 52 -26.58 -4.54 -14.75
CA LEU A 52 -26.30 -4.63 -16.19
C LEU A 52 -27.59 -4.63 -17.02
N GLU A 53 -28.64 -5.28 -16.55
CA GLU A 53 -29.92 -5.35 -17.24
C GLU A 53 -30.57 -3.97 -17.36
N ASN A 54 -30.54 -3.15 -16.30
CA ASN A 54 -31.02 -1.76 -16.34
C ASN A 54 -30.21 -0.92 -17.34
N PHE A 55 -28.89 -1.09 -17.35
CA PHE A 55 -28.00 -0.44 -18.31
C PHE A 55 -28.36 -0.81 -19.76
N LEU A 56 -28.56 -2.10 -20.03
CA LEU A 56 -28.91 -2.59 -21.37
C LEU A 56 -30.27 -2.06 -21.83
N VAL A 57 -31.27 -2.03 -20.95
CA VAL A 57 -32.59 -1.45 -21.26
C VAL A 57 -32.47 0.02 -21.63
N GLU A 58 -31.68 0.81 -20.90
CA GLU A 58 -31.40 2.22 -21.21
C GLU A 58 -30.73 2.38 -22.57
N GLN A 59 -29.77 1.51 -22.90
CA GLN A 59 -29.11 1.53 -24.21
C GLN A 59 -30.09 1.20 -25.35
N ILE A 60 -30.92 0.17 -25.18
CA ILE A 60 -31.87 -0.27 -26.21
C ILE A 60 -32.95 0.79 -26.42
N THR A 61 -33.59 1.27 -25.36
CA THR A 61 -34.69 2.25 -25.44
C THR A 61 -34.24 3.60 -26.01
N ASN A 62 -32.99 4.01 -25.75
CA ASN A 62 -32.44 5.27 -26.25
C ASN A 62 -31.61 5.15 -27.53
N SER A 63 -31.40 3.93 -28.06
CA SER A 63 -30.58 3.68 -29.24
C SER A 63 -31.03 4.49 -30.47
N THR A 64 -32.34 4.45 -30.76
CA THR A 64 -32.97 5.10 -31.93
C THR A 64 -33.39 6.54 -31.66
N ARG A 65 -33.35 7.00 -30.41
CA ARG A 65 -33.79 8.34 -30.03
C ARG A 65 -32.74 9.39 -30.40
N GLN A 66 -33.17 10.44 -31.10
CA GLN A 66 -32.33 11.63 -31.32
C GLN A 66 -32.14 12.45 -30.04
N ARG A 67 -33.17 12.51 -29.18
CA ARG A 67 -33.13 13.12 -27.85
C ARG A 67 -33.42 12.05 -26.80
N PRO A 68 -32.38 11.37 -26.29
CA PRO A 68 -32.53 10.37 -25.24
C PRO A 68 -33.15 10.93 -23.96
N VAL A 69 -33.95 10.11 -23.28
CA VAL A 69 -34.47 10.39 -21.93
C VAL A 69 -33.91 9.31 -21.02
N TRP A 70 -33.28 9.74 -19.93
CA TRP A 70 -32.50 8.87 -19.06
C TRP A 70 -33.19 8.73 -17.70
N SER A 71 -33.18 7.54 -17.13
CA SER A 71 -33.55 7.37 -15.72
C SER A 71 -32.55 8.08 -14.80
N PRO A 72 -33.00 8.56 -13.61
CA PRO A 72 -32.11 9.16 -12.62
C PRO A 72 -30.94 8.26 -12.22
N ASP A 73 -31.18 6.95 -12.07
CA ASP A 73 -30.15 5.99 -11.66
C ASP A 73 -29.09 5.79 -12.76
N PHE A 74 -29.50 5.73 -14.03
CA PHE A 74 -28.55 5.67 -15.13
C PHE A 74 -27.70 6.94 -15.23
N VAL A 75 -28.30 8.12 -15.01
CA VAL A 75 -27.54 9.36 -14.97
C VAL A 75 -26.55 9.36 -13.80
N ARG A 76 -26.95 8.86 -12.63
CA ARG A 76 -26.07 8.71 -11.45
C ARG A 76 -24.85 7.84 -11.78
N GLU A 77 -25.05 6.68 -12.40
CA GLU A 77 -23.93 5.82 -12.83
C GLU A 77 -23.04 6.51 -13.88
N CYS A 78 -23.64 7.23 -14.82
CA CYS A 78 -22.89 8.00 -15.80
C CYS A 78 -22.08 9.15 -15.18
N VAL A 79 -22.57 9.77 -14.10
CA VAL A 79 -21.83 10.77 -13.31
C VAL A 79 -20.61 10.11 -12.67
N LEU A 80 -20.78 8.94 -12.03
CA LEU A 80 -19.68 8.19 -11.43
C LEU A 80 -18.63 7.82 -12.48
N LEU A 81 -19.05 7.26 -13.61
CA LEU A 81 -18.16 6.89 -14.72
C LEU A 81 -17.42 8.11 -15.30
N TYR A 82 -18.12 9.23 -15.50
CA TYR A 82 -17.51 10.46 -15.98
C TYR A 82 -16.46 10.98 -15.01
N TYR A 83 -16.70 10.88 -13.71
CA TYR A 83 -15.76 11.31 -12.70
C TYR A 83 -14.57 10.37 -12.56
N LEU A 84 -14.75 9.05 -12.68
CA LEU A 84 -13.64 8.09 -12.74
C LEU A 84 -12.69 8.39 -13.91
N SER A 85 -13.23 8.65 -15.10
CA SER A 85 -12.40 9.04 -16.25
C SER A 85 -13.17 9.89 -17.27
N PRO A 86 -13.03 11.23 -17.24
CA PRO A 86 -13.64 12.12 -18.23
C PRO A 86 -13.13 11.88 -19.65
N LYS A 87 -11.92 11.32 -19.79
CA LYS A 87 -11.33 10.97 -21.09
C LYS A 87 -11.99 9.70 -21.64
N ALA A 88 -12.11 8.65 -20.84
CA ALA A 88 -12.76 7.40 -21.27
C ALA A 88 -14.24 7.62 -21.58
N TYR A 89 -14.96 8.33 -20.72
CA TYR A 89 -16.38 8.65 -20.94
C TYR A 89 -16.60 9.41 -22.26
N ARG A 90 -15.78 10.44 -22.53
CA ARG A 90 -15.86 11.18 -23.81
C ARG A 90 -15.48 10.32 -25.00
N TYR A 91 -14.47 9.46 -24.88
CA TYR A 91 -14.10 8.54 -25.95
C TYR A 91 -15.24 7.59 -26.31
N ILE A 92 -15.82 6.91 -25.31
CA ILE A 92 -16.96 5.98 -25.47
C ILE A 92 -18.13 6.69 -26.16
N ARG A 93 -18.50 7.87 -25.65
CA ARG A 93 -19.60 8.66 -26.20
C ARG A 93 -19.34 9.16 -27.62
N ASN A 94 -18.14 9.67 -27.89
CA ASN A 94 -17.80 10.25 -29.20
C ASN A 94 -17.65 9.18 -30.28
N ARG A 95 -17.17 7.98 -29.92
CA ARG A 95 -17.11 6.82 -30.82
C ARG A 95 -18.48 6.16 -31.04
N GLY A 96 -19.50 6.57 -30.28
CA GLY A 96 -20.83 5.95 -30.36
C GLY A 96 -20.87 4.51 -29.84
N LEU A 97 -19.88 4.09 -29.04
CA LEU A 97 -19.85 2.74 -28.48
C LEU A 97 -21.02 2.51 -27.52
N LEU A 98 -21.37 3.54 -26.75
CA LEU A 98 -22.54 3.58 -25.87
C LEU A 98 -23.25 4.92 -26.03
N LYS A 99 -24.58 4.89 -25.95
CA LYS A 99 -25.41 6.09 -25.89
C LYS A 99 -25.35 6.63 -24.46
N LEU A 100 -24.62 7.72 -24.26
CA LEU A 100 -24.37 8.29 -22.93
C LEU A 100 -24.86 9.75 -22.83
N PRO A 101 -25.30 10.20 -21.64
CA PRO A 101 -25.69 11.58 -21.39
C PRO A 101 -24.57 12.57 -21.72
N SER A 102 -24.95 13.79 -22.12
CA SER A 102 -23.99 14.86 -22.36
C SER A 102 -23.39 15.35 -21.04
N LYS A 103 -22.19 15.96 -21.09
CA LYS A 103 -21.57 16.60 -19.92
C LYS A 103 -22.53 17.59 -19.24
N ASN A 104 -23.29 18.36 -20.01
CA ASN A 104 -24.23 19.34 -19.47
C ASN A 104 -25.40 18.65 -18.74
N THR A 105 -25.86 17.50 -19.23
CA THR A 105 -26.85 16.67 -18.55
C THR A 105 -26.33 16.18 -17.21
N LEU A 106 -25.09 15.66 -17.17
CA LEU A 106 -24.45 15.21 -15.94
C LEU A 106 -24.31 16.36 -14.93
N LEU A 107 -23.77 17.52 -15.36
CA LEU A 107 -23.58 18.67 -14.48
C LEU A 107 -24.91 19.24 -13.94
N ARG A 108 -25.98 19.19 -14.73
CA ARG A 108 -27.32 19.55 -14.27
C ARG A 108 -27.82 18.63 -13.16
N TYR A 109 -27.58 17.32 -13.28
CA TYR A 109 -27.95 16.33 -12.25
C TYR A 109 -27.12 16.46 -10.98
N VAL A 110 -25.83 16.74 -11.11
CA VAL A 110 -24.92 16.89 -9.96
C VAL A 110 -25.23 18.17 -9.19
N GLY A 111 -25.80 19.19 -9.83
CA GLY A 111 -26.11 20.49 -9.23
C GLY A 111 -24.93 21.47 -9.29
N LYS A 112 -25.20 22.74 -8.96
CA LYS A 112 -24.16 23.78 -8.88
C LYS A 112 -23.33 23.60 -7.61
N SER A 113 -22.10 24.08 -7.65
CA SER A 113 -21.26 24.28 -6.47
C SER A 113 -21.67 25.59 -5.80
N ASP A 114 -21.64 25.62 -4.48
CA ASP A 114 -21.79 26.84 -3.68
C ASP A 114 -20.44 27.56 -3.51
N GLY A 115 -19.33 26.84 -3.68
CA GLY A 115 -17.98 27.40 -3.58
C GLY A 115 -17.56 27.70 -2.14
N GLU A 116 -18.35 27.25 -1.16
CA GLU A 116 -18.11 27.52 0.25
C GLU A 116 -17.00 26.62 0.81
N SER A 117 -16.46 27.03 1.97
CA SER A 117 -15.55 26.21 2.75
C SER A 117 -15.96 26.26 4.22
N GLY A 118 -15.46 25.33 5.01
CA GLY A 118 -15.83 25.10 6.39
C GLY A 118 -16.63 23.81 6.50
N ILE A 119 -17.73 23.87 7.25
CA ILE A 119 -18.67 22.75 7.44
C ILE A 119 -19.90 23.03 6.56
N THR A 120 -19.83 22.62 5.30
CA THR A 120 -20.84 22.97 4.29
C THR A 120 -22.16 22.21 4.47
N PRO A 121 -23.30 22.74 4.00
CA PRO A 121 -24.57 22.02 4.02
C PRO A 121 -24.48 20.65 3.34
N LEU A 122 -23.78 20.57 2.21
CA LEU A 122 -23.53 19.32 1.49
C LEU A 122 -22.80 18.28 2.36
N MET A 123 -21.83 18.70 3.17
CA MET A 123 -21.16 17.80 4.12
C MET A 123 -22.12 17.28 5.19
N LYS A 124 -22.96 18.16 5.75
CA LYS A 124 -23.94 17.78 6.78
C LYS A 124 -25.00 16.82 6.23
N GLU A 125 -25.50 17.08 5.03
CA GLU A 125 -26.43 16.18 4.32
C GLU A 125 -25.81 14.82 4.10
N ARG A 126 -24.56 14.78 3.60
CA ARG A 126 -23.84 13.51 3.38
C ARG A 126 -23.63 12.75 4.68
N LEU A 127 -23.22 13.42 5.76
CA LEU A 127 -23.03 12.80 7.06
C LEU A 127 -24.34 12.20 7.59
N LYS A 128 -25.46 12.93 7.51
CA LYS A 128 -26.78 12.45 7.95
C LYS A 128 -27.24 11.23 7.14
N GLU A 129 -27.04 11.25 5.82
CA GLU A 129 -27.36 10.11 4.95
C GLU A 129 -26.57 8.86 5.34
N GLU A 130 -25.26 9.01 5.58
CA GLU A 130 -24.41 7.90 6.03
C GLU A 130 -24.84 7.39 7.40
N VAL A 131 -25.05 8.27 8.38
CA VAL A 131 -25.50 7.90 9.74
C VAL A 131 -26.83 7.15 9.73
N GLY A 132 -27.75 7.52 8.83
CA GLY A 132 -29.03 6.82 8.67
C GLY A 132 -28.87 5.33 8.32
N ASN A 133 -27.76 4.96 7.68
CA ASN A 133 -27.43 3.58 7.32
C ASN A 133 -26.58 2.86 8.37
N LEU A 134 -26.07 3.57 9.39
CA LEU A 134 -25.18 3.03 10.40
C LEU A 134 -25.94 2.53 11.64
N LYS A 135 -25.61 1.30 12.06
CA LYS A 135 -25.94 0.78 13.39
C LYS A 135 -25.23 1.57 14.48
N GLU A 136 -25.74 1.52 15.70
CA GLU A 136 -25.26 2.31 16.84
C GLU A 136 -23.74 2.19 17.07
N GLN A 137 -23.19 0.97 17.17
CA GLN A 137 -21.75 0.76 17.33
C GLN A 137 -20.92 1.32 16.14
N ALA A 138 -21.49 1.33 14.94
CA ALA A 138 -20.82 1.86 13.74
C ALA A 138 -20.77 3.40 13.71
N ARG A 139 -21.52 4.08 14.58
CA ARG A 139 -21.48 5.54 14.73
C ARG A 139 -20.25 6.03 15.49
N LEU A 140 -19.54 5.15 16.21
CA LEU A 140 -18.27 5.50 16.87
C LEU A 140 -17.19 5.80 15.82
N CYS A 141 -16.65 7.02 15.89
CA CYS A 141 -15.69 7.50 14.91
C CYS A 141 -14.49 8.22 15.53
N SER A 142 -13.42 8.30 14.75
CA SER A 142 -12.24 9.14 15.00
C SER A 142 -12.26 10.32 14.03
N ILE A 143 -11.93 11.51 14.52
CA ILE A 143 -11.67 12.70 13.71
C ILE A 143 -10.16 12.80 13.44
N ILE A 144 -9.79 12.91 12.17
CA ILE A 144 -8.40 13.08 11.74
C ILE A 144 -8.25 14.49 11.21
N VAL A 145 -7.18 15.17 11.64
CA VAL A 145 -6.90 16.55 11.27
C VAL A 145 -5.50 16.66 10.71
N ASP A 146 -5.39 17.21 9.51
CA ASP A 146 -4.11 17.50 8.88
C ASP A 146 -4.24 18.64 7.86
N GLU A 147 -3.11 19.22 7.48
CA GLU A 147 -3.01 20.30 6.50
C GLU A 147 -2.19 19.92 5.27
N MET A 148 -2.60 20.44 4.12
CA MET A 148 -1.86 20.29 2.86
C MET A 148 -1.57 21.65 2.25
N ALA A 149 -0.35 21.84 1.73
CA ALA A 149 0.03 23.04 1.01
C ALA A 149 -0.78 23.21 -0.30
N ILE A 150 -1.19 24.44 -0.57
CA ILE A 150 -1.87 24.85 -1.81
C ILE A 150 -1.17 26.07 -2.42
N SER A 151 -1.40 26.30 -3.71
CA SER A 151 -0.95 27.49 -4.42
C SER A 151 -1.70 28.70 -3.91
N SER A 152 -0.94 29.66 -3.36
CA SER A 152 -1.47 30.96 -2.96
C SER A 152 -1.82 31.80 -4.20
N LYS A 153 -3.11 31.82 -4.56
CA LYS A 153 -3.65 32.49 -5.75
C LYS A 153 -5.01 33.09 -5.45
N TYR A 154 -5.27 34.28 -5.97
CA TYR A 154 -6.61 34.88 -5.97
C TYR A 154 -7.28 34.59 -7.32
N ILE A 155 -8.39 33.83 -7.30
CA ILE A 155 -9.00 33.31 -8.53
C ILE A 155 -10.47 33.74 -8.60
N TYR A 156 -10.83 34.49 -9.63
CA TYR A 156 -12.22 34.80 -9.94
C TYR A 156 -12.84 33.72 -10.84
N ASP A 157 -13.92 33.08 -10.39
CA ASP A 157 -14.70 32.16 -11.22
C ASP A 157 -15.92 32.87 -11.82
N ARG A 158 -15.82 33.22 -13.11
CA ARG A 158 -16.86 33.93 -13.85
C ARG A 158 -18.22 33.21 -13.87
N LYS A 159 -18.26 31.88 -13.71
CA LYS A 159 -19.53 31.13 -13.76
C LYS A 159 -20.28 31.17 -12.44
N MET A 160 -19.54 31.23 -11.34
CA MET A 160 -20.12 31.32 -9.99
C MET A 160 -20.17 32.76 -9.48
N ASP A 161 -19.48 33.67 -10.18
CA ASP A 161 -19.34 35.07 -9.80
C ASP A 161 -18.79 35.25 -8.38
N CYS A 162 -17.76 34.47 -8.06
CA CYS A 162 -17.13 34.46 -6.75
C CYS A 162 -15.60 34.39 -6.84
N PHE A 163 -14.94 34.75 -5.73
CA PHE A 163 -13.49 34.71 -5.60
C PHE A 163 -13.04 33.55 -4.70
N PHE A 164 -11.99 32.87 -5.13
CA PHE A 164 -11.31 31.81 -4.39
C PHE A 164 -9.92 32.25 -3.94
N GLY A 165 -9.43 31.60 -2.88
CA GLY A 165 -8.04 31.70 -2.43
C GLY A 165 -7.81 32.61 -1.23
N GLN A 166 -8.86 33.23 -0.70
CA GLN A 166 -8.80 33.95 0.57
C GLN A 166 -8.78 32.96 1.74
N GLN A 167 -8.18 33.38 2.86
CA GLN A 167 -8.29 32.65 4.11
C GLN A 167 -9.74 32.65 4.63
N THR A 168 -10.25 31.47 4.96
CA THR A 168 -11.61 31.30 5.50
C THR A 168 -11.63 31.01 7.00
N ALA A 169 -10.54 30.51 7.57
CA ALA A 169 -10.37 30.42 9.02
C ALA A 169 -9.95 31.79 9.60
N LYS A 170 -10.86 32.49 10.29
CA LYS A 170 -10.58 33.77 10.97
C LYS A 170 -10.81 33.61 12.49
N GLU A 171 -9.90 34.16 13.31
CA GLU A 171 -10.22 34.34 14.74
C GLU A 171 -11.32 35.39 14.86
N ASN A 172 -12.38 35.11 15.63
CA ASN A 172 -13.52 36.00 15.87
C ASN A 172 -13.06 37.44 16.07
N SER A 173 -13.12 38.22 15.00
CA SER A 173 -12.91 39.65 15.00
C SER A 173 -14.00 40.20 14.11
N ALA A 174 -14.98 40.81 14.76
CA ALA A 174 -16.00 41.65 14.17
C ALA A 174 -15.39 42.94 13.56
N ALA A 175 -14.28 42.80 12.84
CA ALA A 175 -13.66 43.88 12.09
C ALA A 175 -14.18 43.76 10.66
N ALA A 176 -14.92 44.80 10.25
CA ALA A 176 -15.40 45.00 8.90
C ALA A 176 -14.37 44.60 7.85
N GLU A 177 -14.83 44.01 6.76
CA GLU A 177 -14.04 43.63 5.59
C GLU A 177 -13.38 44.87 4.96
N ASN A 178 -12.27 45.32 5.53
CA ASN A 178 -11.36 46.23 4.86
C ASN A 178 -10.70 45.44 3.73
N ILE A 179 -11.19 45.65 2.51
CA ILE A 179 -10.73 45.06 1.24
C ILE A 179 -9.21 45.24 1.03
N SER A 180 -8.56 46.17 1.73
CA SER A 180 -7.13 46.47 1.63
C SER A 180 -6.18 45.38 2.16
N ASN A 181 -6.66 44.38 2.91
CA ASN A 181 -5.81 43.31 3.49
C ASN A 181 -6.30 41.89 3.16
N ILE A 182 -6.48 41.56 1.87
CA ILE A 182 -6.78 40.18 1.44
C ILE A 182 -5.55 39.29 1.70
N MET A 183 -5.64 38.44 2.73
CA MET A 183 -4.62 37.42 3.00
C MET A 183 -4.94 36.15 2.23
N LEU A 184 -4.05 35.79 1.30
CA LEU A 184 -4.19 34.58 0.49
C LEU A 184 -3.82 33.33 1.30
N ALA A 185 -4.63 32.29 1.16
CA ALA A 185 -4.38 31.00 1.78
C ALA A 185 -3.23 30.27 1.08
N ASN A 186 -2.36 29.65 1.88
CA ASN A 186 -1.26 28.80 1.39
C ASN A 186 -1.40 27.34 1.81
N LYS A 187 -2.41 27.03 2.63
CA LYS A 187 -2.73 25.66 3.05
C LYS A 187 -4.24 25.44 3.08
N VAL A 188 -4.63 24.17 2.98
CA VAL A 188 -5.97 23.70 3.31
C VAL A 188 -5.87 22.77 4.53
N LEU A 189 -6.61 23.09 5.58
CA LEU A 189 -6.83 22.25 6.75
C LEU A 189 -8.05 21.37 6.49
N CYS A 190 -7.93 20.05 6.64
CA CYS A 190 -9.02 19.12 6.43
C CYS A 190 -9.32 18.31 7.71
N PHE A 191 -10.60 18.04 7.92
CA PHE A 191 -11.14 17.16 8.94
C PHE A 191 -11.81 15.97 8.27
N VAL A 192 -11.46 14.75 8.68
CA VAL A 192 -12.04 13.52 8.15
C VAL A 192 -12.54 12.65 9.29
N ALA A 193 -13.83 12.32 9.28
CA ALA A 193 -14.42 11.34 10.17
C ALA A 193 -14.18 9.92 9.63
N THR A 194 -13.63 9.04 10.46
CA THR A 194 -13.34 7.65 10.13
C THR A 194 -14.01 6.71 11.12
N GLY A 195 -14.76 5.73 10.62
CA GLY A 195 -15.44 4.74 11.45
C GLY A 195 -14.47 3.74 12.07
N LEU A 196 -14.74 3.37 13.34
CA LEU A 196 -13.88 2.46 14.10
C LEU A 196 -14.34 1.00 14.00
N SER A 197 -15.65 0.76 13.96
CA SER A 197 -16.25 -0.57 13.78
C SER A 197 -16.45 -0.90 12.29
N THR A 198 -16.99 0.05 11.51
CA THR A 198 -17.24 -0.08 10.07
C THR A 198 -16.35 0.89 9.31
N ALA A 199 -15.78 0.44 8.19
CA ALA A 199 -14.89 1.26 7.39
C ALA A 199 -15.68 2.30 6.56
N TYR A 200 -15.66 3.55 6.99
CA TYR A 200 -16.04 4.71 6.19
C TYR A 200 -15.06 5.86 6.46
N LYS A 201 -14.94 6.77 5.49
CA LYS A 201 -14.06 7.95 5.54
C LYS A 201 -14.81 9.11 4.91
N ILE A 202 -15.23 10.08 5.73
CA ILE A 202 -16.09 11.16 5.27
C ILE A 202 -15.43 12.49 5.62
N PRO A 203 -15.09 13.33 4.63
CA PRO A 203 -14.67 14.71 4.89
C PRO A 203 -15.79 15.45 5.63
N CYS A 204 -15.47 15.98 6.81
CA CYS A 204 -16.45 16.65 7.68
C CYS A 204 -16.18 18.15 7.88
N GLY A 205 -15.06 18.66 7.38
CA GLY A 205 -14.77 20.08 7.34
C GLY A 205 -13.49 20.37 6.58
N PHE A 206 -13.40 21.54 5.94
CA PHE A 206 -12.16 22.00 5.33
C PHE A 206 -12.05 23.52 5.36
N PHE A 207 -10.88 24.05 5.70
CA PHE A 207 -10.68 25.48 5.86
C PHE A 207 -9.42 25.93 5.13
N PHE A 208 -9.49 27.07 4.45
CA PHE A 208 -8.33 27.68 3.83
C PHE A 208 -7.60 28.53 4.86
N THR A 209 -6.32 28.26 5.06
CA THR A 209 -5.54 28.85 6.14
C THR A 209 -4.27 29.53 5.62
N ASN A 210 -3.86 30.57 6.34
CA ASN A 210 -2.52 31.13 6.30
C ASN A 210 -2.14 31.47 7.75
N ARG A 211 -0.92 31.08 8.18
CA ARG A 211 -0.43 31.28 9.56
C ARG A 211 -1.44 30.81 10.65
N LEU A 212 -1.89 29.57 10.56
CA LEU A 212 -2.83 28.98 11.52
C LEU A 212 -2.26 29.02 12.96
N SER A 213 -3.04 29.52 13.92
CA SER A 213 -2.71 29.49 15.35
C SER A 213 -3.25 28.20 16.00
N GLY A 214 -2.59 27.70 17.04
CA GLY A 214 -3.08 26.53 17.78
C GLY A 214 -4.43 26.77 18.48
N LYS A 215 -4.69 28.03 18.87
CA LYS A 215 -5.97 28.45 19.48
C LYS A 215 -7.10 28.43 18.45
N LEU A 216 -6.88 28.95 17.24
CA LEU A 216 -7.85 28.90 16.15
C LEU A 216 -8.12 27.45 15.75
N LEU A 217 -7.08 26.62 15.62
CA LEU A 217 -7.25 25.19 15.33
C LEU A 217 -8.09 24.48 16.39
N TYR A 218 -7.88 24.79 17.67
CA TYR A 218 -8.73 24.29 18.76
C TYR A 218 -10.20 24.70 18.61
N GLN A 219 -10.48 25.96 18.28
CA GLN A 219 -11.84 26.46 18.06
C GLN A 219 -12.52 25.72 16.90
N LEU A 220 -11.85 25.62 15.75
CA LEU A 220 -12.36 24.90 14.57
C LEU A 220 -12.58 23.41 14.87
N THR A 221 -11.67 22.78 15.61
CA THR A 221 -11.79 21.37 16.00
C THR A 221 -13.03 21.13 16.85
N LYS A 222 -13.31 22.00 17.83
CA LYS A 222 -14.53 21.92 18.65
C LYS A 222 -15.80 22.11 17.83
N GLU A 223 -15.79 23.05 16.89
CA GLU A 223 -16.92 23.31 16.01
C GLU A 223 -17.22 22.10 15.12
N VAL A 224 -16.19 21.53 14.49
CA VAL A 224 -16.33 20.33 13.64
C VAL A 224 -16.87 19.15 14.46
N ILE A 225 -16.34 18.90 15.66
CA ILE A 225 -16.84 17.81 16.52
C ILE A 225 -18.32 18.03 16.87
N SER A 226 -18.70 19.24 17.25
CA SER A 226 -20.09 19.59 17.57
C SER A 226 -21.03 19.33 16.38
N GLU A 227 -20.67 19.75 15.17
CA GLU A 227 -21.51 19.53 13.99
C GLU A 227 -21.56 18.07 13.56
N VAL A 228 -20.45 17.34 13.69
CA VAL A 228 -20.41 15.89 13.41
C VAL A 228 -21.31 15.12 14.38
N GLU A 229 -21.32 15.47 15.67
CA GLU A 229 -22.19 14.84 16.66
C GLU A 229 -23.67 15.19 16.46
N LYS A 230 -23.98 16.43 16.08
CA LYS A 230 -25.36 16.81 15.68
C LYS A 230 -25.86 16.03 14.46
N CYS A 231 -24.96 15.55 13.60
CA CYS A 231 -25.33 14.67 12.50
C CYS A 231 -25.54 13.21 12.91
N GLY A 232 -25.24 12.86 14.17
CA GLY A 232 -25.51 11.55 14.79
C GLY A 232 -24.33 10.58 14.82
N LEU A 233 -23.12 11.02 14.46
CA LEU A 233 -21.90 10.27 14.78
C LEU A 233 -21.48 10.51 16.24
N CYS A 234 -20.72 9.59 16.83
CA CYS A 234 -20.19 9.73 18.18
C CYS A 234 -18.66 9.79 18.09
N VAL A 235 -18.11 10.97 18.35
CA VAL A 235 -16.67 11.20 18.24
C VAL A 235 -16.00 10.74 19.53
N ILE A 236 -15.14 9.73 19.44
CA ILE A 236 -14.42 9.25 20.62
C ILE A 236 -12.92 9.58 20.58
N ARG A 237 -12.39 9.96 19.41
CA ARG A 237 -10.95 10.11 19.23
C ARG A 237 -10.56 11.22 18.24
N ILE A 238 -9.41 11.85 18.48
CA ILE A 238 -8.73 12.77 17.55
C ILE A 238 -7.31 12.29 17.24
N VAL A 239 -6.91 12.40 15.97
CA VAL A 239 -5.55 12.16 15.49
C VAL A 239 -5.02 13.33 14.69
N THR A 240 -3.77 13.70 14.95
CA THR A 240 -3.01 14.67 14.13
C THR A 240 -1.56 14.24 13.97
N ASP A 241 -0.79 14.94 13.13
CA ASP A 241 0.67 14.85 13.20
C ASP A 241 1.22 15.51 14.50
N ASN A 242 2.52 15.35 14.74
CA ASN A 242 3.20 15.95 15.89
C ASN A 242 3.76 17.36 15.60
N HIS A 243 3.09 18.15 14.75
CA HIS A 243 3.50 19.53 14.48
C HIS A 243 3.14 20.46 15.65
N LYS A 244 3.98 21.47 15.92
CA LYS A 244 3.86 22.38 17.09
C LYS A 244 2.45 22.99 17.24
N ILE A 245 1.80 23.34 16.13
CA ILE A 245 0.43 23.92 16.13
C ILE A 245 -0.59 22.90 16.66
N ASN A 246 -0.47 21.64 16.22
CA ASN A 246 -1.36 20.56 16.61
C ASN A 246 -1.16 20.17 18.09
N VAL A 247 0.09 20.14 18.55
CA VAL A 247 0.40 19.96 19.99
C VAL A 247 -0.24 21.06 20.84
N THR A 248 -0.18 22.33 20.41
CA THR A 248 -0.84 23.44 21.11
C THR A 248 -2.37 23.28 21.14
N MET A 249 -2.99 22.84 20.04
CA MET A 249 -4.42 22.52 20.02
C MET A 249 -4.76 21.41 21.02
N MET A 250 -3.97 20.33 21.07
CA MET A 250 -4.18 19.23 22.00
C MET A 250 -4.01 19.66 23.47
N ARG A 251 -3.05 20.56 23.76
CA ARG A 251 -2.92 21.17 25.08
C ARG A 251 -4.15 22.00 25.43
N HIS A 252 -4.72 22.76 24.48
CA HIS A 252 -5.96 23.49 24.72
C HIS A 252 -7.15 22.56 25.01
N LEU A 253 -7.25 21.42 24.32
CA LEU A 253 -8.24 20.38 24.64
C LEU A 253 -8.05 19.80 26.06
N GLY A 254 -6.80 19.65 26.51
CA GLY A 254 -6.45 19.16 27.85
C GLY A 254 -6.26 20.25 28.91
N ASN A 255 -6.93 21.40 28.78
CA ASN A 255 -6.90 22.52 29.72
C ASN A 255 -5.47 23.02 30.04
N GLY A 256 -4.64 23.16 29.01
CA GLY A 256 -3.24 23.59 29.09
C GLY A 256 -2.22 22.45 29.21
N SER A 257 -2.68 21.22 29.47
CA SER A 257 -1.82 20.04 29.61
C SER A 257 -1.99 19.07 28.45
N LEU A 258 -0.89 18.45 28.01
CA LEU A 258 -0.93 17.42 26.98
C LEU A 258 -1.21 16.07 27.63
N LYS A 259 -2.38 15.48 27.36
CA LYS A 259 -2.86 14.23 27.98
C LYS A 259 -3.42 13.29 26.91
N PRO A 260 -3.30 11.96 27.09
CA PRO A 260 -3.84 10.98 26.15
C PRO A 260 -5.39 10.92 26.15
N VAL A 261 -6.01 11.40 27.23
CA VAL A 261 -7.46 11.49 27.40
C VAL A 261 -7.80 12.87 27.93
N VAL A 262 -8.80 13.48 27.33
CA VAL A 262 -9.34 14.80 27.71
C VAL A 262 -10.87 14.71 27.83
N THR A 263 -11.50 15.68 28.47
CA THR A 263 -12.95 15.78 28.53
C THR A 263 -13.53 16.07 27.15
N HIS A 264 -14.61 15.39 26.77
CA HIS A 264 -15.22 15.56 25.46
C HIS A 264 -15.84 16.97 25.32
N PRO A 265 -15.58 17.71 24.23
CA PRO A 265 -15.97 19.12 24.13
C PRO A 265 -17.49 19.37 24.02
N CYS A 266 -18.26 18.34 23.68
CA CYS A 266 -19.73 18.41 23.58
C CYS A 266 -20.43 17.77 24.77
N ASP A 267 -19.71 17.02 25.62
CA ASP A 267 -20.31 16.23 26.70
C ASP A 267 -19.28 16.00 27.83
N PRO A 268 -19.44 16.68 28.98
CA PRO A 268 -18.50 16.56 30.09
C PRO A 268 -18.34 15.15 30.67
N GLU A 269 -19.33 14.27 30.51
CA GLU A 269 -19.32 12.90 31.04
C GLU A 269 -18.54 11.93 30.14
N ARG A 270 -18.27 12.33 28.89
CA ARG A 270 -17.53 11.51 27.93
C ARG A 270 -16.06 11.87 27.89
N SER A 271 -15.26 10.85 27.62
CA SER A 271 -13.82 10.98 27.36
C SER A 271 -13.55 11.08 25.86
N LEU A 272 -12.57 11.90 25.51
CA LEU A 272 -12.04 12.02 24.16
C LEU A 272 -10.57 11.58 24.16
N PHE A 273 -10.26 10.55 23.37
CA PHE A 273 -8.89 10.07 23.20
C PHE A 273 -8.13 10.98 22.23
N VAL A 274 -6.91 11.36 22.58
CA VAL A 274 -6.06 12.24 21.76
C VAL A 274 -4.77 11.51 21.46
N SER A 275 -4.32 11.53 20.20
CA SER A 275 -3.17 10.76 19.75
C SER A 275 -2.44 11.47 18.61
N PHE A 276 -1.15 11.19 18.47
CA PHE A 276 -0.41 11.55 17.27
C PHE A 276 -0.38 10.38 16.28
N ASP A 277 -0.14 10.69 15.01
CA ASP A 277 0.03 9.69 13.97
C ASP A 277 1.35 8.91 14.11
N GLN A 278 1.22 7.58 14.13
CA GLN A 278 2.34 6.65 14.27
C GLN A 278 3.30 6.68 13.07
N CYS A 279 2.78 6.95 11.86
CA CYS A 279 3.60 7.03 10.65
C CYS A 279 4.52 8.26 10.70
N HIS A 280 4.04 9.40 11.20
CA HIS A 280 4.85 10.58 11.49
C HIS A 280 5.88 10.34 12.60
N ILE A 281 5.50 9.68 13.70
CA ILE A 281 6.43 9.37 14.79
C ILE A 281 7.58 8.49 14.30
N ILE A 282 7.31 7.39 13.58
CA ILE A 282 8.39 6.49 13.12
C ILE A 282 9.31 7.19 12.11
N LYS A 283 8.80 8.12 11.29
CA LYS A 283 9.62 8.97 10.41
C LYS A 283 10.58 9.85 11.22
N ASN A 284 10.11 10.44 12.33
CA ASN A 284 10.94 11.26 13.21
C ASN A 284 11.99 10.43 13.95
N VAL A 285 11.60 9.29 14.52
CA VAL A 285 12.53 8.37 15.20
C VAL A 285 13.61 7.87 14.23
N ARG A 286 13.24 7.51 13.00
CA ARG A 286 14.20 7.16 11.95
C ARG A 286 15.20 8.31 11.70
N SER A 287 14.72 9.54 11.51
CA SER A 287 15.61 10.69 11.27
C SER A 287 16.57 10.92 12.45
N LEU A 288 16.06 10.87 13.68
CA LEU A 288 16.86 11.03 14.90
C LEU A 288 17.89 9.91 15.09
N LEU A 289 17.55 8.66 14.72
CA LEU A 289 18.50 7.55 14.75
C LEU A 289 19.64 7.77 13.74
N LEU A 290 19.35 8.24 12.53
CA LEU A 290 20.33 8.44 11.46
C LEU A 290 21.25 9.65 11.69
N GLU A 291 20.76 10.67 12.39
CA GLU A 291 21.46 11.94 12.65
C GLU A 291 22.10 11.99 14.05
N GLY A 292 21.57 11.25 15.02
CA GLY A 292 21.95 11.31 16.44
C GLY A 292 22.87 10.18 16.92
N GLU A 293 23.37 10.38 18.15
CA GLU A 293 24.15 9.42 18.91
C GLU A 293 23.55 9.28 20.31
N MET A 294 22.62 8.32 20.47
CA MET A 294 22.06 7.95 21.75
C MET A 294 22.91 6.85 22.41
N THR A 295 22.66 6.51 23.67
CA THR A 295 23.36 5.43 24.39
C THR A 295 22.45 4.79 25.43
N ASP A 296 22.62 3.48 25.66
CA ASP A 296 22.01 2.81 26.81
C ASP A 296 22.84 2.96 28.11
N GLY A 297 23.97 3.66 28.02
CA GLY A 297 24.95 3.85 29.10
C GLY A 297 26.20 2.98 28.92
N SER A 298 26.11 1.92 28.11
CA SER A 298 27.20 0.99 27.82
C SER A 298 27.61 1.01 26.34
N GLN A 299 26.63 1.05 25.43
CA GLN A 299 26.82 0.92 23.99
C GLN A 299 26.06 2.02 23.23
N PRO A 300 26.57 2.42 22.06
CA PRO A 300 25.94 3.45 21.25
C PRO A 300 24.65 2.94 20.59
N ILE A 301 23.66 3.82 20.54
CA ILE A 301 22.44 3.69 19.74
C ILE A 301 22.52 4.71 18.61
N THR A 302 22.88 4.23 17.41
CA THR A 302 23.16 5.11 16.26
C THR A 302 22.88 4.44 14.93
N GLY A 303 22.44 5.24 13.95
CA GLY A 303 22.24 4.81 12.57
C GLY A 303 23.55 4.55 11.81
N GLN A 304 24.72 4.80 12.41
CA GLN A 304 26.02 4.52 11.77
C GLN A 304 26.19 3.04 11.43
N PHE A 305 25.69 2.11 12.25
CA PHE A 305 25.76 0.69 11.92
C PHE A 305 24.96 0.35 10.66
N VAL A 306 23.80 0.99 10.44
CA VAL A 306 23.00 0.78 9.23
C VAL A 306 23.68 1.41 8.00
N LYS A 307 24.32 2.57 8.16
CA LYS A 307 25.16 3.19 7.10
C LYS A 307 26.32 2.29 6.71
N GLN A 308 27.03 1.74 7.69
CA GLN A 308 28.12 0.78 7.47
C GLN A 308 27.63 -0.51 6.81
N LEU A 309 26.46 -1.02 7.20
CA LEU A 309 25.84 -2.18 6.54
C LEU A 309 25.54 -1.87 5.06
N TYR A 310 24.99 -0.69 4.77
CA TYR A 310 24.77 -0.25 3.40
C TYR A 310 26.08 -0.19 2.61
N ASP A 311 27.13 0.42 3.19
CA ASP A 311 28.44 0.52 2.54
C ASP A 311 29.09 -0.84 2.26
N LEU A 312 28.89 -1.80 3.17
CA LEU A 312 29.36 -3.18 3.03
C LEU A 312 28.67 -3.87 1.83
N GLN A 313 27.36 -3.71 1.67
CA GLN A 313 26.60 -4.44 0.65
C GLN A 313 26.37 -3.70 -0.67
N LYS A 314 26.67 -2.38 -0.76
CA LYS A 314 26.25 -1.55 -1.91
C LYS A 314 26.79 -2.04 -3.27
N ASN A 315 27.96 -2.69 -3.27
CA ASN A 315 28.61 -3.22 -4.47
C ASN A 315 28.33 -4.71 -4.71
N GLU A 316 27.66 -5.38 -3.78
CA GLU A 316 27.33 -6.80 -3.88
C GLU A 316 26.04 -7.00 -4.69
N VAL A 317 26.04 -8.04 -5.53
CA VAL A 317 24.84 -8.48 -6.28
C VAL A 317 23.88 -9.23 -5.35
N VAL A 318 24.41 -10.06 -4.47
CA VAL A 318 23.63 -10.75 -3.43
C VAL A 318 23.86 -10.01 -2.12
N LYS A 319 22.82 -9.31 -1.67
CA LYS A 319 22.86 -8.45 -0.48
C LYS A 319 22.17 -9.14 0.69
N PRO A 320 22.67 -9.01 1.94
CA PRO A 320 21.96 -9.45 3.12
C PRO A 320 20.62 -8.72 3.28
N VAL A 321 20.53 -7.44 2.87
CA VAL A 321 19.29 -6.66 2.91
C VAL A 321 18.99 -6.07 1.53
N ARG A 322 18.11 -6.70 0.77
CA ARG A 322 17.87 -6.37 -0.66
C ARG A 322 17.37 -4.95 -0.91
N PHE A 323 16.45 -4.45 -0.08
CA PHE A 323 15.82 -3.14 -0.29
C PHE A 323 16.64 -1.97 0.29
N LEU A 324 17.70 -2.23 1.06
CA LEU A 324 18.47 -1.17 1.72
C LEU A 324 19.34 -0.42 0.70
N THR A 325 18.96 0.82 0.43
CA THR A 325 19.57 1.74 -0.54
C THR A 325 20.07 3.01 0.13
N GLN A 326 20.82 3.86 -0.58
CA GLN A 326 21.22 5.20 -0.10
C GLN A 326 20.01 6.01 0.43
N LYS A 327 18.87 5.93 -0.25
CA LYS A 327 17.61 6.61 0.14
C LYS A 327 17.07 6.23 1.54
N HIS A 328 17.56 5.15 2.13
CA HIS A 328 17.20 4.74 3.48
C HIS A 328 18.11 5.37 4.54
N VAL A 329 19.42 5.43 4.25
CA VAL A 329 20.46 5.85 5.19
C VAL A 329 20.81 7.32 5.09
N GLU A 330 20.62 7.91 3.90
CA GLU A 330 20.85 9.31 3.56
C GLU A 330 19.67 9.88 2.76
N PRO A 331 18.45 9.93 3.35
CA PRO A 331 17.26 10.39 2.65
C PRO A 331 17.31 11.91 2.39
N THR A 332 16.95 12.32 1.17
CA THR A 332 16.59 13.71 0.85
C THR A 332 15.28 14.12 1.53
N ASN A 333 14.94 15.42 1.54
CA ASN A 333 13.69 15.92 2.15
C ASN A 333 12.43 15.21 1.63
N PHE A 334 12.36 14.91 0.32
CA PHE A 334 11.26 14.14 -0.25
C PHE A 334 11.26 12.68 0.22
N GLU A 335 12.43 12.07 0.35
CA GLU A 335 12.56 10.67 0.76
C GLU A 335 12.31 10.49 2.27
N LYS A 336 12.58 11.53 3.09
CA LYS A 336 12.24 11.57 4.52
C LYS A 336 10.74 11.40 4.76
N MET A 337 9.89 11.83 3.82
CA MET A 337 8.42 11.70 3.91
C MET A 337 7.89 10.29 3.63
N HIS A 338 8.71 9.40 3.05
CA HIS A 338 8.26 8.06 2.67
C HIS A 338 8.24 7.10 3.88
N VAL A 339 7.05 6.84 4.44
CA VAL A 339 6.89 5.99 5.63
C VAL A 339 7.45 4.57 5.43
N GLY A 340 7.24 3.97 4.25
CA GLY A 340 7.72 2.61 3.97
C GLY A 340 9.24 2.45 4.17
N ARG A 341 10.05 3.45 3.82
CA ARG A 341 11.52 3.41 4.05
C ARG A 341 11.88 3.58 5.52
N ALA A 342 11.10 4.34 6.28
CA ALA A 342 11.29 4.46 7.72
C ALA A 342 11.03 3.13 8.41
N VAL A 343 9.92 2.47 8.09
CA VAL A 343 9.56 1.16 8.65
C VAL A 343 10.56 0.09 8.24
N GLN A 344 10.97 0.08 6.97
CA GLN A 344 11.97 -0.86 6.44
C GLN A 344 13.32 -0.76 7.15
N LEU A 345 13.72 0.44 7.64
CA LEU A 345 14.95 0.60 8.41
C LEU A 345 14.92 -0.27 9.68
N PHE A 346 13.76 -0.40 10.33
CA PHE A 346 13.54 -1.18 11.56
C PHE A 346 13.07 -2.63 11.29
N SER A 347 13.19 -3.12 10.06
CA SER A 347 12.75 -4.47 9.71
C SER A 347 13.68 -5.56 10.25
N ASP A 348 13.16 -6.80 10.30
CA ASP A 348 13.93 -7.98 10.69
C ASP A 348 15.13 -8.22 9.78
N ASP A 349 15.04 -7.86 8.51
CA ASP A 349 16.14 -8.04 7.57
C ASP A 349 17.36 -7.20 7.99
N VAL A 350 17.13 -5.92 8.32
CA VAL A 350 18.20 -5.04 8.80
C VAL A 350 18.69 -5.50 10.18
N ILE A 351 17.77 -5.78 11.11
CA ILE A 351 18.10 -6.20 12.47
C ILE A 351 18.91 -7.50 12.48
N SER A 352 18.55 -8.47 11.62
CA SER A 352 19.23 -9.76 11.52
C SER A 352 20.60 -9.63 10.87
N ALA A 353 20.74 -8.78 9.84
CA ALA A 353 22.04 -8.51 9.24
C ALA A 353 23.02 -7.85 10.22
N LEU A 354 22.55 -6.90 11.04
CA LEU A 354 23.35 -6.30 12.11
C LEU A 354 23.69 -7.31 13.20
N SER A 355 22.71 -8.12 13.63
CA SER A 355 22.93 -9.19 14.62
C SER A 355 23.97 -10.19 14.14
N PHE A 356 23.91 -10.60 12.87
CA PHE A 356 24.88 -11.52 12.26
C PHE A 356 26.30 -10.96 12.29
N LEU A 357 26.49 -9.70 11.90
CA LEU A 357 27.80 -9.04 11.91
C LEU A 357 28.36 -8.88 13.33
N LYS A 358 27.49 -8.66 14.31
CA LYS A 358 27.86 -8.59 15.73
C LYS A 358 28.24 -9.95 16.30
N GLU A 359 27.48 -11.00 16.02
CA GLU A 359 27.66 -12.34 16.60
C GLU A 359 28.81 -13.12 15.95
N TYR A 360 29.11 -12.85 14.68
CA TYR A 360 30.12 -13.58 13.91
C TYR A 360 31.21 -12.66 13.33
N PRO A 361 31.97 -11.92 14.16
CA PRO A 361 32.91 -10.90 13.69
C PRO A 361 34.07 -11.46 12.87
N SER A 362 34.46 -12.72 13.07
CA SER A 362 35.51 -13.38 12.28
C SER A 362 35.09 -13.73 10.84
N ARG A 363 33.81 -13.51 10.49
CA ARG A 363 33.22 -13.92 9.20
C ARG A 363 33.08 -12.80 8.18
N HIS A 364 33.50 -11.60 8.52
CA HIS A 364 33.66 -10.51 7.56
C HIS A 364 34.76 -9.54 8.04
N PRO A 365 35.69 -9.10 7.17
CA PRO A 365 36.82 -8.24 7.58
C PRO A 365 36.40 -6.93 8.27
N GLN A 366 35.23 -6.40 7.91
CA GLN A 366 34.69 -5.16 8.48
C GLN A 366 33.68 -5.38 9.61
N ALA A 367 33.46 -6.62 10.06
CA ALA A 367 32.47 -6.91 11.09
C ALA A 367 32.85 -6.38 12.48
N ASP A 368 34.15 -6.13 12.75
CA ASP A 368 34.59 -5.54 14.02
C ASP A 368 33.91 -4.19 14.31
N LYS A 369 33.58 -3.44 13.25
CA LYS A 369 32.80 -2.19 13.36
C LYS A 369 31.43 -2.37 14.02
N PHE A 370 30.88 -3.59 14.06
CA PHE A 370 29.55 -3.91 14.58
C PHE A 370 29.57 -4.52 15.98
N ARG A 371 30.75 -4.70 16.60
CA ARG A 371 30.91 -5.33 17.92
C ARG A 371 30.02 -4.70 18.99
N ASN A 372 29.86 -3.38 18.93
CA ASN A 372 29.07 -2.59 19.89
C ASN A 372 27.66 -2.22 19.38
N ALA A 373 27.12 -2.94 18.39
CA ALA A 373 25.80 -2.66 17.83
C ALA A 373 24.63 -3.15 18.69
N GLY A 374 24.88 -3.77 19.86
CA GLY A 374 23.86 -4.45 20.67
C GLY A 374 22.73 -3.53 21.11
N ALA A 375 23.06 -2.36 21.69
CA ALA A 375 22.05 -1.38 22.08
C ALA A 375 21.24 -0.84 20.89
N THR A 376 21.90 -0.62 19.73
CA THR A 376 21.21 -0.22 18.49
C THR A 376 20.21 -1.29 18.02
N ILE A 377 20.63 -2.56 18.01
CA ILE A 377 19.79 -3.70 17.62
C ILE A 377 18.55 -3.78 18.54
N LEU A 378 18.74 -3.64 19.86
CA LEU A 378 17.63 -3.65 20.82
C LEU A 378 16.68 -2.48 20.58
N PHE A 379 17.20 -1.26 20.41
CA PHE A 379 16.39 -0.08 20.09
C PHE A 379 15.56 -0.29 18.82
N MET A 380 16.17 -0.85 17.77
CA MET A 380 15.46 -1.13 16.53
C MET A 380 14.35 -2.16 16.71
N LYS A 381 14.57 -3.23 17.50
CA LYS A 381 13.54 -4.21 17.86
C LYS A 381 12.39 -3.58 18.65
N MET A 382 12.68 -2.72 19.62
CA MET A 382 11.66 -2.02 20.42
C MET A 382 10.80 -1.11 19.53
N MET A 383 11.41 -0.38 18.60
CA MET A 383 10.68 0.48 17.65
C MET A 383 9.89 -0.32 16.60
N GLN A 384 10.42 -1.46 16.14
CA GLN A 384 9.72 -2.37 15.25
C GLN A 384 8.44 -2.91 15.91
N LYS A 385 8.54 -3.41 17.15
CA LYS A 385 7.40 -3.89 17.93
C LYS A 385 6.38 -2.78 18.18
N TRP A 386 6.85 -1.59 18.57
CA TRP A 386 5.98 -0.42 18.76
C TRP A 386 5.18 -0.10 17.50
N PHE A 387 5.82 -0.05 16.33
CA PHE A 387 5.12 0.25 15.08
C PHE A 387 4.19 -0.89 14.64
N ALA A 388 4.60 -2.15 14.82
CA ALA A 388 3.77 -3.32 14.51
C ALA A 388 2.45 -3.32 15.28
N ILE A 389 2.49 -2.98 16.57
CA ILE A 389 1.31 -2.89 17.43
C ILE A 389 0.39 -1.73 17.00
N HIS A 390 0.94 -0.59 16.58
CA HIS A 390 0.15 0.55 16.12
C HIS A 390 -0.36 0.41 14.68
N ASN A 391 0.08 -0.62 13.94
CA ASN A 391 -0.27 -0.81 12.53
C ASN A 391 -0.96 -2.16 12.27
N VAL A 392 -1.83 -2.59 13.18
CA VAL A 392 -2.61 -3.82 13.02
C VAL A 392 -3.72 -3.59 12.00
N ALA A 393 -3.54 -4.20 10.84
CA ALA A 393 -4.27 -3.90 9.61
C ALA A 393 -5.51 -4.78 9.37
N ASN A 394 -5.46 -6.03 9.80
CA ASN A 394 -6.48 -7.05 9.56
C ASN A 394 -6.30 -8.23 10.53
N ARG A 395 -7.18 -9.24 10.44
CA ARG A 395 -7.20 -10.39 11.36
C ARG A 395 -6.23 -11.51 10.99
N THR A 396 -5.68 -11.55 9.79
CA THR A 396 -4.94 -12.71 9.25
C THR A 396 -3.45 -12.43 9.00
N ALA A 397 -3.02 -11.17 8.98
CA ALA A 397 -1.63 -10.77 8.72
C ALA A 397 -0.66 -11.45 9.67
N HIS A 398 -0.99 -11.50 10.97
CA HIS A 398 -0.18 -12.18 11.98
C HIS A 398 0.05 -13.67 11.67
N VAL A 399 -0.92 -14.36 11.05
CA VAL A 399 -0.79 -15.77 10.66
C VAL A 399 0.12 -15.90 9.44
N HIS A 400 -0.19 -15.17 8.37
CA HIS A 400 0.56 -15.27 7.10
C HIS A 400 2.01 -14.79 7.24
N MET A 401 2.24 -13.74 8.04
CA MET A 401 3.57 -13.19 8.28
C MET A 401 4.28 -13.80 9.51
N ARG A 402 3.56 -14.67 10.25
CA ARG A 402 3.99 -15.22 11.55
C ARG A 402 4.42 -14.13 12.54
N GLN A 403 3.70 -13.01 12.55
CA GLN A 403 3.99 -11.81 13.32
C GLN A 403 2.99 -11.63 14.47
N PRO A 404 3.24 -12.18 15.67
CA PRO A 404 2.27 -12.11 16.77
C PRO A 404 1.95 -10.67 17.19
N ASP A 405 2.91 -9.75 17.09
CA ASP A 405 2.70 -8.34 17.40
C ASP A 405 1.65 -7.66 16.50
N GLN A 406 1.38 -8.20 15.32
CA GLN A 406 0.37 -7.72 14.37
C GLN A 406 -1.02 -8.39 14.52
N MET A 407 -1.26 -9.13 15.60
CA MET A 407 -2.56 -9.75 15.85
C MET A 407 -3.61 -8.68 16.16
N HIS A 408 -4.84 -8.85 15.67
CA HIS A 408 -5.96 -8.00 16.09
C HIS A 408 -6.16 -8.09 17.61
N PHE A 409 -6.55 -6.97 18.24
CA PHE A 409 -6.84 -6.97 19.67
C PHE A 409 -8.25 -7.48 19.90
N PHE A 410 -8.42 -8.50 20.74
CA PHE A 410 -9.73 -9.04 21.11
C PHE A 410 -9.85 -9.24 22.65
N CYS A 411 -8.83 -8.83 23.40
CA CYS A 411 -8.76 -8.97 24.85
C CYS A 411 -8.16 -7.69 25.47
N ALA A 412 -8.82 -7.13 26.48
CA ALA A 412 -8.36 -5.91 27.16
C ALA A 412 -7.09 -6.12 28.01
N THR A 413 -6.79 -7.37 28.37
CA THR A 413 -5.61 -7.79 29.15
C THR A 413 -4.50 -8.37 28.26
N ASP A 414 -4.52 -8.09 26.95
CA ASP A 414 -3.48 -8.52 26.00
C ASP A 414 -2.09 -8.01 26.44
N GLU A 415 -1.11 -8.90 26.51
CA GLU A 415 0.26 -8.59 26.96
C GLU A 415 0.91 -7.47 26.13
N ARG A 416 0.53 -7.30 24.87
CA ARG A 416 1.04 -6.21 24.01
C ARG A 416 0.53 -4.85 24.47
N LEU A 417 -0.69 -4.78 25.03
CA LEU A 417 -1.21 -3.56 25.64
C LEU A 417 -0.45 -3.24 26.94
N GLN A 418 -0.14 -4.25 27.75
CA GLN A 418 0.69 -4.08 28.94
C GLN A 418 2.11 -3.62 28.59
N TRP A 419 2.71 -4.21 27.55
CA TRP A 419 4.02 -3.81 27.05
C TRP A 419 4.04 -2.36 26.57
N LEU A 420 3.00 -1.90 25.85
CA LEU A 420 2.86 -0.50 25.45
C LEU A 420 2.63 0.45 26.64
N GLU A 421 1.96 -0.02 27.67
CA GLU A 421 1.57 0.79 28.83
C GLU A 421 2.70 0.94 29.86
N LYS A 422 3.58 -0.06 30.00
CA LYS A 422 4.63 -0.13 31.02
C LYS A 422 6.02 -0.32 30.44
N ASP A 423 6.28 -1.47 29.83
CA ASP A 423 7.64 -1.89 29.44
C ASP A 423 8.31 -0.93 28.44
N PHE A 424 7.55 -0.46 27.44
CA PHE A 424 8.07 0.45 26.42
C PHE A 424 8.36 1.85 26.98
N PRO A 425 7.44 2.51 27.72
CA PRO A 425 7.74 3.74 28.47
C PRO A 425 8.94 3.61 29.42
N ASP A 426 9.03 2.53 30.19
CA ASP A 426 10.13 2.32 31.15
C ASP A 426 11.47 2.16 30.43
N TYR A 427 11.48 1.45 29.30
CA TYR A 427 12.64 1.35 28.42
C TYR A 427 13.09 2.73 27.91
N LEU A 428 12.16 3.55 27.39
CA LEU A 428 12.52 4.88 26.89
C LEU A 428 13.03 5.80 28.02
N LYS A 429 12.44 5.71 29.22
CA LYS A 429 12.88 6.47 30.40
C LYS A 429 14.28 6.04 30.84
N ALA A 430 14.59 4.74 30.82
CA ALA A 430 15.92 4.24 31.10
C ALA A 430 16.95 4.77 30.09
N LEU A 431 16.62 4.78 28.80
CA LEU A 431 17.48 5.37 27.76
C LEU A 431 17.70 6.87 27.94
N ASP A 432 16.65 7.63 28.24
CA ASP A 432 16.75 9.07 28.49
C ASP A 432 17.69 9.35 29.67
N ASN A 433 17.53 8.62 30.77
CA ASN A 433 18.40 8.72 31.93
C ASN A 433 19.85 8.34 31.61
N SER A 434 20.08 7.29 30.81
CA SER A 434 21.42 6.92 30.36
C SER A 434 22.04 7.99 29.47
N CYS A 435 21.30 8.54 28.52
CA CYS A 435 21.78 9.64 27.66
C CYS A 435 22.16 10.87 28.48
N LYS A 436 21.31 11.27 29.43
CA LYS A 436 21.58 12.40 30.35
C LYS A 436 22.86 12.18 31.16
N ARG A 437 23.04 11.00 31.76
CA ARG A 437 24.25 10.66 32.53
C ARG A 437 25.52 10.68 31.68
N SER A 438 25.42 10.29 30.40
CA SER A 438 26.54 10.28 29.47
C SER A 438 26.74 11.60 28.70
N GLY A 439 25.97 12.65 28.99
CA GLY A 439 26.03 13.93 28.26
C GLY A 439 25.65 13.81 26.78
N LYS A 440 24.92 12.77 26.39
CA LYS A 440 24.47 12.51 25.02
C LYS A 440 23.06 13.04 24.82
N LYS A 441 22.74 13.44 23.58
CA LYS A 441 21.38 13.83 23.21
C LYS A 441 20.50 12.58 23.10
N PHE A 442 19.29 12.66 23.64
CA PHE A 442 18.25 11.67 23.42
C PHE A 442 17.35 12.09 22.24
N LEU A 443 16.20 11.42 22.07
CA LEU A 443 15.14 11.88 21.20
C LEU A 443 14.76 13.33 21.51
N SER A 444 14.21 14.05 20.53
CA SER A 444 13.64 15.37 20.81
C SER A 444 12.51 15.25 21.83
N ALA A 445 12.32 16.27 22.67
CA ALA A 445 11.26 16.28 23.68
C ALA A 445 9.89 16.01 23.06
N GLU A 446 9.63 16.59 21.87
CA GLU A 446 8.40 16.39 21.11
C GLU A 446 8.23 14.95 20.65
N THR A 447 9.29 14.29 20.18
CA THR A 447 9.22 12.90 19.71
C THR A 447 9.05 11.93 20.87
N TYR A 448 9.73 12.19 21.98
CA TYR A 448 9.59 11.42 23.22
C TYR A 448 8.18 11.54 23.81
N GLU A 449 7.65 12.76 23.97
CA GLU A 449 6.28 12.98 24.45
C GLU A 449 5.25 12.33 23.52
N ALA A 450 5.43 12.42 22.20
CA ALA A 450 4.51 11.82 21.24
C ALA A 450 4.50 10.29 21.30
N LEU A 451 5.66 9.65 21.50
CA LEU A 451 5.74 8.20 21.69
C LEU A 451 4.95 7.76 22.93
N LEU A 452 5.13 8.44 24.06
CA LEU A 452 4.47 8.10 25.31
C LEU A 452 2.96 8.36 25.24
N LEU A 453 2.55 9.53 24.75
CA LEU A 453 1.14 9.90 24.64
C LEU A 453 0.39 8.97 23.70
N THR A 454 0.95 8.68 22.52
CA THR A 454 0.33 7.80 21.52
C THR A 454 0.22 6.37 22.04
N SER A 455 1.25 5.86 22.72
CA SER A 455 1.20 4.51 23.31
C SER A 455 0.10 4.40 24.36
N LYS A 456 0.02 5.37 25.28
CA LYS A 456 -1.01 5.39 26.33
C LYS A 456 -2.41 5.59 25.75
N SER A 457 -2.57 6.48 24.77
CA SER A 457 -3.84 6.74 24.10
C SER A 457 -4.36 5.51 23.37
N THR A 458 -3.49 4.80 22.63
CA THR A 458 -3.83 3.54 21.96
C THR A 458 -4.31 2.48 22.96
N VAL A 459 -3.59 2.30 24.07
CA VAL A 459 -3.97 1.32 25.11
C VAL A 459 -5.35 1.63 25.67
N LEU A 460 -5.60 2.88 26.08
CA LEU A 460 -6.87 3.27 26.68
C LEU A 460 -8.02 3.19 25.68
N CYS A 461 -7.80 3.60 24.43
CA CYS A 461 -8.80 3.54 23.37
C CYS A 461 -9.16 2.08 23.01
N VAL A 462 -8.17 1.19 22.89
CA VAL A 462 -8.40 -0.23 22.60
C VAL A 462 -9.21 -0.88 23.73
N LYS A 463 -8.84 -0.65 25.00
CA LYS A 463 -9.60 -1.17 26.15
C LYS A 463 -11.05 -0.68 26.14
N PHE A 464 -11.26 0.63 25.97
CA PHE A 464 -12.59 1.24 25.87
C PHE A 464 -13.45 0.63 24.76
N LEU A 465 -12.87 0.44 23.55
CA LEU A 465 -13.61 -0.14 22.43
C LEU A 465 -14.02 -1.60 22.69
N LEU A 466 -13.12 -2.41 23.25
CA LEU A 466 -13.44 -3.80 23.61
C LEU A 466 -14.52 -3.88 24.69
N GLU A 467 -14.42 -3.04 25.73
CA GLU A 467 -15.43 -2.92 26.79
C GLU A 467 -16.78 -2.41 26.26
N SER A 468 -16.77 -1.61 25.18
CA SER A 468 -17.96 -1.15 24.45
C SER A 468 -18.55 -2.20 23.48
N GLY A 469 -18.14 -3.46 23.62
CA GLY A 469 -18.69 -4.60 22.86
C GLY A 469 -18.06 -4.82 21.49
N PHE A 470 -16.87 -4.27 21.20
CA PHE A 470 -16.16 -4.61 19.96
C PHE A 470 -15.62 -6.03 20.04
N PHE A 471 -15.90 -6.87 19.04
CA PHE A 471 -15.30 -8.20 18.94
C PHE A 471 -13.78 -8.14 18.76
N TYR A 472 -13.30 -7.10 18.08
CA TYR A 472 -11.88 -6.83 17.94
C TYR A 472 -11.61 -5.38 17.57
N VAL A 473 -10.35 -4.95 17.75
CA VAL A 473 -9.85 -3.62 17.38
C VAL A 473 -8.67 -3.74 16.43
N LEU A 474 -8.68 -2.94 15.37
CA LEU A 474 -7.59 -2.79 14.41
C LEU A 474 -6.95 -1.41 14.59
N THR A 475 -5.71 -1.37 15.09
CA THR A 475 -5.02 -0.11 15.40
C THR A 475 -4.64 0.68 14.16
N ARG A 476 -4.61 0.08 12.96
CA ARG A 476 -4.44 0.84 11.71
C ARG A 476 -5.58 1.83 11.47
N ASN A 477 -6.80 1.54 11.92
CA ASN A 477 -7.91 2.49 11.82
C ASN A 477 -7.76 3.70 12.76
N LEU A 478 -6.72 3.69 13.60
CA LEU A 478 -6.36 4.77 14.50
C LEU A 478 -5.29 5.71 13.91
N SER A 479 -4.82 5.51 12.67
CA SER A 479 -3.81 6.39 12.03
C SER A 479 -4.42 7.63 11.36
N SER A 480 -3.56 8.50 10.81
CA SER A 480 -3.99 9.61 9.95
C SER A 480 -4.08 9.25 8.46
N ASP A 481 -3.86 8.01 8.04
CA ASP A 481 -3.91 7.59 6.62
C ASP A 481 -5.17 8.06 5.86
N PRO A 482 -6.37 8.10 6.45
CA PRO A 482 -7.57 8.61 5.76
C PRO A 482 -7.46 10.05 5.23
N VAL A 483 -6.76 10.97 5.91
CA VAL A 483 -6.60 12.34 5.42
C VAL A 483 -5.51 12.42 4.35
N GLU A 484 -4.45 11.61 4.44
CA GLU A 484 -3.47 11.48 3.36
C GLU A 484 -4.12 10.92 2.08
N LEU A 485 -5.04 9.96 2.22
CA LEU A 485 -5.85 9.42 1.14
C LEU A 485 -6.72 10.51 0.49
N LEU A 486 -7.35 11.36 1.31
CA LEU A 486 -8.10 12.51 0.82
C LEU A 486 -7.20 13.44 0.00
N PHE A 487 -6.04 13.82 0.52
CA PHE A 487 -5.09 14.68 -0.19
C PHE A 487 -4.60 14.08 -1.51
N SER A 488 -4.30 12.78 -1.53
CA SER A 488 -3.94 12.05 -2.77
C SER A 488 -5.09 12.09 -3.79
N SER A 489 -6.33 11.87 -3.32
CA SER A 489 -7.53 11.91 -4.17
C SER A 489 -7.73 13.30 -4.79
N LEU A 490 -7.57 14.37 -4.00
CA LEU A 490 -7.68 15.75 -4.49
C LEU A 490 -6.65 16.04 -5.60
N ARG A 491 -5.39 15.64 -5.41
CA ARG A 491 -4.33 15.80 -6.43
C ARG A 491 -4.65 15.01 -7.70
N GLN A 492 -5.11 13.78 -7.57
CA GLN A 492 -5.46 12.93 -8.70
C GLN A 492 -6.62 13.51 -9.51
N MET A 493 -7.66 14.02 -8.83
CA MET A 493 -8.83 14.63 -9.45
C MET A 493 -8.51 15.91 -10.22
N ALA A 494 -7.43 16.60 -9.85
CA ALA A 494 -6.88 17.73 -10.60
C ALA A 494 -5.89 17.32 -11.72
N GLY A 495 -5.89 16.05 -12.15
CA GLY A 495 -5.04 15.54 -13.22
C GLY A 495 -3.64 15.15 -12.77
N GLY A 496 -3.44 14.86 -11.48
CA GLY A 496 -2.13 14.57 -10.90
C GLY A 496 -1.31 15.83 -10.63
N ASN A 497 -1.97 16.98 -10.45
CA ASN A 497 -1.30 18.23 -10.14
C ASN A 497 -0.96 18.29 -8.64
N ASP A 498 0.33 18.36 -8.33
CA ASP A 498 0.83 18.46 -6.95
C ASP A 498 0.64 19.85 -6.31
N CYS A 499 0.36 20.87 -7.13
CA CYS A 499 0.16 22.24 -6.68
C CYS A 499 -1.29 22.67 -6.94
N LEU A 500 -2.21 22.15 -6.12
CA LEU A 500 -3.63 22.53 -6.15
C LEU A 500 -3.81 24.01 -5.77
N ASP A 501 -4.88 24.65 -6.24
CA ASP A 501 -5.35 25.95 -5.74
C ASP A 501 -6.69 25.79 -5.00
N ALA A 502 -7.12 26.82 -4.28
CA ALA A 502 -8.34 26.76 -3.48
C ALA A 502 -9.58 26.36 -4.29
N ARG A 503 -9.70 26.88 -5.52
CA ARG A 503 -10.79 26.55 -6.44
C ARG A 503 -10.79 25.06 -6.81
N ALA A 504 -9.63 24.50 -7.15
CA ALA A 504 -9.51 23.07 -7.47
C ALA A 504 -9.83 22.18 -6.25
N VAL A 505 -9.44 22.59 -5.04
CA VAL A 505 -9.74 21.87 -3.80
C VAL A 505 -11.24 21.85 -3.52
N THR A 506 -11.92 23.00 -3.54
CA THR A 506 -13.36 23.10 -3.27
C THR A 506 -14.18 22.20 -4.20
N PHE A 507 -13.98 22.32 -5.52
CA PHE A 507 -14.72 21.49 -6.47
C PHE A 507 -14.40 19.99 -6.35
N SER A 508 -13.16 19.65 -5.97
CA SER A 508 -12.77 18.25 -5.81
C SER A 508 -13.41 17.65 -4.55
N LEU A 509 -13.46 18.39 -3.45
CA LEU A 509 -14.12 17.99 -2.22
C LEU A 509 -15.63 17.82 -2.40
N GLU A 510 -16.31 18.78 -3.02
CA GLU A 510 -17.74 18.65 -3.31
C GLU A 510 -18.03 17.43 -4.17
N ARG A 511 -17.18 17.17 -5.17
CA ARG A 511 -17.30 15.97 -6.00
C ARG A 511 -17.12 14.70 -5.17
N ILE A 512 -16.16 14.64 -4.24
CA ILE A 512 -15.99 13.50 -3.34
C ILE A 512 -17.26 13.30 -2.50
N LEU A 513 -17.81 14.37 -1.93
CA LEU A 513 -19.02 14.31 -1.10
C LEU A 513 -20.25 13.83 -1.87
N ARG A 514 -20.40 14.24 -3.14
CA ARG A 514 -21.53 13.83 -4.00
C ARG A 514 -21.41 12.41 -4.54
N THR A 515 -20.18 11.90 -4.69
CA THR A 515 -19.94 10.60 -5.34
C THR A 515 -19.55 9.47 -4.39
N GLY A 516 -19.06 9.80 -3.19
CA GLY A 516 -18.46 8.82 -2.28
C GLY A 516 -17.14 8.23 -2.77
N ASN A 517 -16.56 8.71 -3.88
CA ASN A 517 -15.35 8.11 -4.44
C ASN A 517 -14.08 8.75 -3.84
N LEU A 518 -13.37 7.99 -3.00
CA LEU A 518 -12.03 8.30 -2.49
C LEU A 518 -11.03 7.29 -3.06
N CYS A 519 -10.35 7.67 -4.15
CA CYS A 519 -9.38 6.82 -4.83
C CYS A 519 -7.96 7.39 -4.65
N PRO A 520 -7.00 6.63 -4.09
CA PRO A 520 -5.60 7.05 -4.04
C PRO A 520 -4.92 6.97 -5.41
N SER A 521 -3.80 7.67 -5.56
CA SER A 521 -2.86 7.40 -6.66
C SER A 521 -2.11 6.08 -6.41
N GLN A 522 -1.78 5.34 -7.48
CA GLN A 522 -1.02 4.08 -7.40
C GLN A 522 0.38 4.24 -6.77
N SER A 523 0.89 5.48 -6.70
CA SER A 523 2.19 5.84 -6.12
C SER A 523 2.06 6.55 -4.76
N SER A 524 0.87 6.55 -4.14
CA SER A 524 0.67 7.18 -2.83
C SER A 524 1.30 6.34 -1.71
N ASN A 525 1.61 6.97 -0.57
CA ASN A 525 2.16 6.27 0.59
C ASN A 525 1.10 5.42 1.34
N VAL A 526 -0.17 5.51 0.93
CA VAL A 526 -1.30 4.80 1.54
C VAL A 526 -1.56 3.52 0.74
N GLU A 527 -1.72 2.38 1.42
CA GLU A 527 -2.07 1.13 0.75
C GLU A 527 -3.43 1.22 0.04
N ASN A 528 -3.52 0.64 -1.15
CA ASN A 528 -4.75 0.55 -1.95
C ASN A 528 -5.80 -0.35 -1.28
N GLY A 529 -6.43 0.13 -0.21
CA GLY A 529 -7.79 -0.31 0.12
C GLY A 529 -8.73 0.39 -0.84
N GLN A 530 -9.34 -0.34 -1.78
CA GLN A 530 -10.42 0.20 -2.61
C GLN A 530 -11.55 0.65 -1.68
N ALA A 531 -11.53 1.92 -1.27
CA ALA A 531 -12.69 2.57 -0.69
C ALA A 531 -13.57 3.05 -1.85
N VAL A 532 -14.13 2.09 -2.59
CA VAL A 532 -15.44 2.33 -3.17
C VAL A 532 -16.34 2.35 -1.94
N LEU A 533 -16.73 3.55 -1.46
CA LEU A 533 -17.83 3.64 -0.52
C LEU A 533 -19.01 3.00 -1.26
N SER A 534 -19.36 1.78 -0.86
CA SER A 534 -20.42 1.01 -1.48
C SER A 534 -21.72 1.74 -1.25
N ILE A 535 -22.10 2.58 -2.20
CA ILE A 535 -23.46 3.09 -2.25
C ILE A 535 -24.31 1.86 -2.60
N HIS A 536 -25.11 1.44 -1.61
CA HIS A 536 -25.98 0.26 -1.55
C HIS A 536 -25.30 -1.00 -1.02
N GLY A 537 -25.86 -1.51 0.08
CA GLY A 537 -25.38 -2.69 0.77
C GLY A 537 -25.46 -3.94 -0.09
N ALA A 538 -24.29 -4.49 -0.38
CA ALA A 538 -24.08 -5.92 -0.54
C ALA A 538 -22.64 -6.21 -0.10
N SER A 539 -22.51 -7.05 0.92
CA SER A 539 -21.25 -7.72 1.22
C SER A 539 -20.86 -8.55 -0.01
N MET A 540 -19.95 -8.03 -0.82
CA MET A 540 -19.18 -8.84 -1.75
C MET A 540 -17.73 -8.77 -1.30
N SER A 541 -17.32 -9.79 -0.57
CA SER A 541 -15.90 -10.13 -0.43
C SER A 541 -15.34 -10.38 -1.83
N VAL A 542 -14.75 -9.36 -2.44
CA VAL A 542 -13.87 -9.56 -3.59
C VAL A 542 -12.54 -10.03 -3.01
N THR A 543 -12.45 -11.32 -2.72
CA THR A 543 -11.19 -12.02 -2.92
C THR A 543 -10.81 -11.76 -4.38
N SER A 544 -9.72 -11.03 -4.62
CA SER A 544 -9.10 -11.03 -5.94
C SER A 544 -9.00 -12.49 -6.39
N PRO A 545 -9.66 -12.91 -7.47
CA PRO A 545 -9.27 -14.14 -8.11
C PRO A 545 -7.85 -13.88 -8.56
N VAL A 546 -6.91 -14.61 -7.97
CA VAL A 546 -5.71 -14.99 -8.70
C VAL A 546 -6.27 -15.55 -10.01
N VAL A 547 -6.03 -14.84 -11.11
CA VAL A 547 -6.24 -15.42 -12.43
C VAL A 547 -5.20 -16.53 -12.50
N ASP A 548 -5.60 -17.72 -12.06
CA ASP A 548 -4.96 -18.96 -12.41
C ASP A 548 -5.11 -19.07 -13.93
N VAL A 549 -4.06 -18.64 -14.62
CA VAL A 549 -3.83 -19.08 -15.99
C VAL A 549 -3.70 -20.60 -15.89
N PRO A 550 -4.55 -21.39 -16.56
CA PRO A 550 -4.44 -22.84 -16.55
C PRO A 550 -3.03 -23.22 -16.97
N ALA A 551 -2.34 -23.99 -16.13
CA ALA A 551 -0.99 -24.48 -16.33
C ALA A 551 -0.90 -25.60 -17.39
N GLU A 552 -1.77 -25.56 -18.40
CA GLU A 552 -1.89 -26.57 -19.46
C GLU A 552 -1.83 -25.90 -20.83
N ALA A 553 -0.70 -25.24 -21.14
CA ALA A 553 -0.33 -24.89 -22.52
C ALA A 553 1.19 -24.70 -22.75
N THR A 554 2.04 -24.99 -21.77
CA THR A 554 3.51 -24.82 -21.89
C THR A 554 4.32 -26.11 -21.66
N ALA A 555 3.65 -27.26 -21.61
CA ALA A 555 4.30 -28.56 -21.36
C ALA A 555 4.89 -29.25 -22.61
N GLN A 556 4.99 -28.58 -23.77
CA GLN A 556 5.46 -29.22 -25.01
C GLN A 556 6.67 -28.54 -25.69
N ALA A 557 7.42 -27.68 -25.00
CA ALA A 557 8.61 -27.05 -25.57
C ALA A 557 9.92 -27.36 -24.81
N ALA A 558 9.94 -28.42 -24.00
CA ALA A 558 11.13 -28.85 -23.27
C ALA A 558 11.34 -30.36 -23.43
N THR A 559 11.47 -30.81 -24.67
CA THR A 559 11.96 -32.16 -24.97
C THR A 559 13.23 -32.03 -25.81
N HIS A 560 14.31 -32.58 -25.27
CA HIS A 560 15.65 -32.68 -25.86
C HIS A 560 16.35 -31.35 -26.19
N VAL A 561 17.09 -30.83 -25.21
CA VAL A 561 18.31 -30.06 -25.51
C VAL A 561 19.36 -31.09 -25.93
N SER A 562 19.45 -31.35 -27.24
CA SER A 562 20.52 -32.15 -27.81
C SER A 562 21.86 -31.39 -27.70
N THR A 563 22.95 -32.15 -27.74
CA THR A 563 24.35 -31.69 -27.72
C THR A 563 24.66 -30.63 -28.79
N GLU A 564 23.81 -30.47 -29.80
CA GLU A 564 23.91 -29.47 -30.88
C GLU A 564 23.59 -28.05 -30.41
N THR A 565 22.68 -27.86 -29.44
CA THR A 565 22.34 -26.52 -28.92
C THR A 565 23.50 -25.88 -28.15
N PHE A 566 24.38 -26.72 -27.60
CA PHE A 566 25.63 -26.31 -26.94
C PHE A 566 26.62 -25.69 -27.93
N GLN A 567 26.75 -26.27 -29.14
CA GLN A 567 27.63 -25.74 -30.20
C GLN A 567 27.08 -24.44 -30.82
N VAL A 568 25.76 -24.31 -30.96
CA VAL A 568 25.13 -23.09 -31.53
C VAL A 568 25.23 -21.89 -30.58
N ALA A 569 25.13 -22.10 -29.27
CA ALA A 569 25.35 -21.03 -28.28
C ALA A 569 26.81 -20.54 -28.30
N LEU A 570 27.78 -21.46 -28.37
CA LEU A 570 29.22 -21.17 -28.48
C LEU A 570 29.58 -20.42 -29.77
N ALA A 571 28.96 -20.77 -30.91
CA ALA A 571 29.25 -20.14 -32.21
C ALA A 571 28.79 -18.68 -32.32
N SER A 572 27.89 -18.22 -31.42
CA SER A 572 27.34 -16.87 -31.46
C SER A 572 28.09 -15.84 -30.59
N CYS A 573 29.09 -16.29 -29.82
CA CYS A 573 29.88 -15.47 -28.90
C CYS A 573 31.21 -15.03 -29.55
N THR A 574 31.35 -13.74 -29.82
CA THR A 574 32.59 -13.13 -30.35
C THR A 574 33.53 -12.65 -29.23
N ALA A 575 33.76 -13.45 -28.18
CA ALA A 575 34.67 -13.16 -27.06
C ALA A 575 35.27 -14.48 -26.49
N PRO A 576 36.49 -14.44 -25.90
CA PRO A 576 37.52 -15.49 -26.00
C PRO A 576 37.21 -16.76 -25.21
N GLN A 577 37.79 -17.90 -25.64
CA GLN A 577 37.70 -19.22 -25.00
C GLN A 577 38.05 -19.22 -23.49
N ASP A 578 38.76 -18.19 -23.01
CA ASP A 578 39.29 -18.07 -21.66
C ASP A 578 38.23 -18.05 -20.54
N PHE A 579 37.12 -17.32 -20.69
CA PHE A 579 36.12 -17.23 -19.60
C PHE A 579 35.27 -18.51 -19.48
N VAL A 580 35.06 -19.22 -20.59
CA VAL A 580 34.37 -20.52 -20.59
C VAL A 580 35.24 -21.55 -19.87
N MET A 581 36.54 -21.56 -20.14
CA MET A 581 37.50 -22.40 -19.41
C MET A 581 37.54 -22.06 -17.90
N GLU A 582 37.43 -20.79 -17.53
CA GLU A 582 37.35 -20.36 -16.14
C GLU A 582 36.08 -20.90 -15.45
N ILE A 583 34.93 -20.82 -16.13
CA ILE A 583 33.65 -21.40 -15.67
C ILE A 583 33.78 -22.93 -15.52
N ASP A 584 34.35 -23.62 -16.51
CA ASP A 584 34.58 -25.07 -16.45
C ASP A 584 35.45 -25.47 -15.24
N GLY A 585 36.49 -24.67 -14.97
CA GLY A 585 37.36 -24.82 -13.80
C GLY A 585 36.59 -24.71 -12.47
N LEU A 586 35.67 -23.76 -12.35
CA LEU A 586 34.84 -23.60 -11.15
C LEU A 586 34.00 -24.84 -10.83
N PHE A 587 33.35 -25.42 -11.84
CA PHE A 587 32.47 -26.58 -11.66
C PHE A 587 33.21 -27.90 -11.49
N THR A 588 34.51 -27.96 -11.78
CA THR A 588 35.32 -29.16 -11.57
C THR A 588 35.36 -29.57 -10.09
N SER A 589 35.37 -28.59 -9.19
CA SER A 589 35.29 -28.81 -7.73
C SER A 589 33.97 -29.43 -7.26
N LEU A 590 32.89 -29.31 -8.04
CA LEU A 590 31.57 -29.86 -7.72
C LEU A 590 31.40 -31.33 -8.17
N LYS A 591 32.36 -31.87 -8.92
CA LYS A 591 32.34 -33.25 -9.41
C LYS A 591 32.95 -34.27 -8.43
N ALA A 592 33.63 -33.82 -7.37
CA ALA A 592 34.24 -34.67 -6.36
C ALA A 592 33.37 -34.74 -5.08
N LEU A 593 33.21 -35.94 -4.51
CA LEU A 593 32.56 -36.16 -3.21
C LEU A 593 33.63 -36.34 -2.11
N PRO A 594 33.43 -35.79 -0.90
CA PRO A 594 32.31 -34.93 -0.48
C PRO A 594 32.44 -33.49 -1.00
N LEU A 595 31.30 -32.87 -1.32
CA LEU A 595 31.24 -31.46 -1.72
C LEU A 595 31.79 -30.58 -0.59
N GLN A 596 32.66 -29.63 -0.94
CA GLN A 596 33.18 -28.67 0.02
C GLN A 596 32.06 -27.75 0.54
N ARG A 597 32.12 -27.42 1.83
CA ARG A 597 31.20 -26.45 2.45
C ARG A 597 31.68 -25.03 2.19
N PRO A 598 30.78 -24.07 1.91
CA PRO A 598 31.20 -22.71 1.62
C PRO A 598 31.67 -22.03 2.91
N PRO A 599 32.68 -21.15 2.85
CA PRO A 599 33.09 -20.39 4.02
C PRO A 599 31.91 -19.55 4.50
N PRO A 600 31.61 -19.48 5.81
CA PRO A 600 30.39 -18.86 6.31
C PRO A 600 30.52 -17.32 6.40
N THR A 601 30.80 -16.67 5.27
CA THR A 601 30.82 -15.21 5.14
C THR A 601 29.40 -14.64 5.08
N ILE A 602 29.20 -13.35 5.34
CA ILE A 602 27.87 -12.72 5.24
C ILE A 602 27.25 -12.85 3.83
N VAL A 603 28.07 -12.79 2.77
CA VAL A 603 27.59 -12.99 1.39
C VAL A 603 27.12 -14.42 1.19
N ASN A 604 27.87 -15.41 1.68
CA ASN A 604 27.47 -16.82 1.58
C ASN A 604 26.28 -17.15 2.49
N ALA A 605 26.15 -16.49 3.65
CA ALA A 605 24.94 -16.58 4.47
C ALA A 605 23.72 -15.97 3.77
N SER A 606 23.92 -14.89 2.99
CA SER A 606 22.86 -14.30 2.16
C SER A 606 22.46 -15.24 1.02
N ILE A 607 23.43 -15.94 0.41
CA ILE A 607 23.17 -17.00 -0.57
C ILE A 607 22.46 -18.18 0.09
N ALA A 608 22.82 -18.55 1.33
CA ALA A 608 22.13 -19.58 2.10
C ALA A 608 20.66 -19.22 2.33
N TYR A 609 20.35 -17.96 2.66
CA TYR A 609 18.96 -17.51 2.78
C TYR A 609 18.18 -17.72 1.48
N ILE A 610 18.76 -17.34 0.33
CA ILE A 610 18.15 -17.58 -0.99
C ILE A 610 18.05 -19.08 -1.28
N ALA A 611 19.06 -19.88 -0.89
CA ALA A 611 19.06 -21.32 -1.06
C ALA A 611 17.91 -21.98 -0.29
N GLY A 612 17.55 -21.48 0.89
CA GLY A 612 16.36 -21.91 1.62
C GLY A 612 15.08 -21.70 0.81
N PHE A 613 14.92 -20.53 0.20
CA PHE A 613 13.79 -20.25 -0.72
C PHE A 613 13.78 -21.17 -1.94
N VAL A 614 14.94 -21.39 -2.58
CA VAL A 614 15.04 -22.27 -3.75
C VAL A 614 14.76 -23.73 -3.37
N ALA A 615 15.30 -24.21 -2.25
CA ALA A 615 15.03 -25.56 -1.74
C ALA A 615 13.55 -25.77 -1.44
N ARG A 616 12.88 -24.77 -0.84
CA ARG A 616 11.43 -24.79 -0.62
C ARG A 616 10.65 -24.89 -1.94
N ALA A 617 11.03 -24.10 -2.95
CA ALA A 617 10.38 -24.11 -4.25
C ALA A 617 10.57 -25.44 -5.01
N VAL A 618 11.70 -26.13 -4.80
CA VAL A 618 11.92 -27.49 -5.30
C VAL A 618 11.03 -28.48 -4.56
N GLU A 619 10.97 -28.42 -3.22
CA GLU A 619 10.17 -29.33 -2.41
C GLU A 619 8.66 -29.23 -2.71
N GLU A 620 8.14 -28.01 -2.91
CA GLU A 620 6.73 -27.80 -3.29
C GLU A 620 6.36 -28.37 -4.67
N ARG A 621 7.35 -28.66 -5.52
CA ARG A 621 7.18 -29.27 -6.84
C ARG A 621 7.61 -30.73 -6.89
N ARG A 622 8.08 -31.26 -5.77
CA ARG A 622 8.64 -32.61 -5.69
C ARG A 622 7.50 -33.63 -5.60
N THR A 623 7.47 -34.53 -6.57
CA THR A 623 6.53 -35.66 -6.61
C THR A 623 7.20 -37.00 -6.28
N CYS A 624 8.53 -37.06 -6.28
CA CYS A 624 9.31 -38.27 -6.09
C CYS A 624 9.96 -38.34 -4.70
N SER A 625 9.70 -39.41 -3.95
CA SER A 625 10.29 -39.68 -2.64
C SER A 625 11.79 -40.02 -2.70
N PHE A 626 12.28 -40.58 -3.81
CA PHE A 626 13.68 -40.97 -4.00
C PHE A 626 14.62 -39.80 -4.34
N CYS A 627 14.11 -38.64 -4.78
CA CYS A 627 14.95 -37.47 -5.04
C CYS A 627 15.67 -37.00 -3.76
N PRO A 628 16.95 -36.61 -3.82
CA PRO A 628 17.62 -36.05 -2.66
C PRO A 628 16.93 -34.77 -2.17
N SER A 629 16.72 -34.64 -0.85
CA SER A 629 16.29 -33.37 -0.28
C SER A 629 17.44 -32.35 -0.36
N LEU A 630 17.12 -31.11 -0.77
CA LEU A 630 18.06 -29.98 -0.80
C LEU A 630 18.08 -29.20 0.52
N HIS A 631 17.21 -29.57 1.46
CA HIS A 631 17.11 -28.97 2.79
C HIS A 631 17.37 -30.02 3.88
N GLN A 632 17.50 -29.55 5.11
CA GLN A 632 17.71 -30.37 6.31
C GLN A 632 16.79 -29.88 7.42
N SER A 633 16.45 -30.78 8.34
CA SER A 633 15.58 -30.51 9.49
C SER A 633 16.23 -29.55 10.49
N ASP A 634 17.54 -29.65 10.71
CA ASP A 634 18.29 -28.84 11.66
C ASP A 634 19.40 -28.01 11.00
N ALA A 635 19.78 -26.89 11.63
CA ALA A 635 20.87 -26.03 11.17
C ALA A 635 22.25 -26.67 11.43
N SER A 636 22.65 -27.65 10.61
CA SER A 636 23.94 -28.35 10.73
C SER A 636 25.18 -27.44 10.57
N SER A 637 25.00 -26.22 10.06
CA SER A 637 26.00 -25.15 10.05
C SER A 637 25.40 -23.87 10.65
N PRO A 638 25.46 -23.68 11.98
CA PRO A 638 24.77 -22.58 12.67
C PRO A 638 25.18 -21.21 12.15
N VAL A 639 26.46 -21.04 11.78
CA VAL A 639 27.00 -19.76 11.31
C VAL A 639 26.61 -19.48 9.85
N LEU A 640 26.75 -20.45 8.94
CA LEU A 640 26.33 -20.25 7.54
C LEU A 640 24.82 -19.98 7.43
N MET A 641 24.05 -20.62 8.30
CA MET A 641 22.61 -20.43 8.40
C MET A 641 22.22 -19.28 9.34
N GLY A 642 23.19 -18.54 9.89
CA GLY A 642 22.95 -17.55 10.94
C GLY A 642 21.93 -16.49 10.56
N LEU A 643 21.95 -15.97 9.32
CA LEU A 643 20.95 -15.03 8.83
C LEU A 643 19.53 -15.64 8.82
N ILE A 644 19.40 -16.90 8.40
CA ILE A 644 18.12 -17.63 8.41
C ILE A 644 17.64 -17.77 9.85
N SER A 645 18.51 -18.22 10.76
CA SER A 645 18.17 -18.41 12.17
C SER A 645 17.72 -17.10 12.85
N LEU A 646 18.38 -15.99 12.54
CA LEU A 646 18.06 -14.67 13.10
C LEU A 646 16.77 -14.06 12.53
N GLN A 647 16.42 -14.38 11.27
CA GLN A 647 15.19 -13.91 10.61
C GLN A 647 13.99 -14.86 10.80
N SER A 648 14.23 -16.13 11.14
CA SER A 648 13.20 -17.15 11.10
C SER A 648 12.16 -16.98 12.20
N ARG A 649 10.90 -17.17 11.80
CA ARG A 649 9.74 -17.33 12.70
C ARG A 649 9.15 -18.74 12.63
N GLY A 650 10.01 -19.73 12.40
CA GLY A 650 9.64 -21.14 12.21
C GLY A 650 9.07 -21.48 10.83
N GLY A 651 9.12 -20.56 9.87
CA GLY A 651 8.63 -20.75 8.49
C GLY A 651 9.72 -20.83 7.42
N LEU A 652 10.96 -20.52 7.76
CA LEU A 652 12.07 -20.54 6.81
C LEU A 652 12.67 -21.95 6.70
N THR A 653 13.09 -22.31 5.49
CA THR A 653 13.72 -23.61 5.18
C THR A 653 15.24 -23.50 5.31
N PHE A 654 15.87 -24.47 5.98
CA PHE A 654 17.31 -24.53 6.14
C PHE A 654 17.93 -25.41 5.02
N PRO A 655 18.67 -24.83 4.07
CA PRO A 655 19.29 -25.59 2.99
C PRO A 655 20.47 -26.42 3.50
N LYS A 656 20.82 -27.47 2.76
CA LYS A 656 22.08 -28.21 3.00
C LYS A 656 23.29 -27.33 2.65
N PRO A 657 24.37 -27.31 3.45
CA PRO A 657 25.58 -26.54 3.14
C PRO A 657 26.17 -26.85 1.76
N GLU A 658 26.08 -28.09 1.31
CA GLU A 658 26.53 -28.55 0.00
C GLU A 658 25.70 -27.93 -1.13
N PHE A 659 24.39 -27.77 -0.91
CA PHE A 659 23.51 -27.07 -1.86
C PHE A 659 23.81 -25.56 -1.90
N VAL A 660 24.16 -24.95 -0.76
CA VAL A 660 24.62 -23.56 -0.72
C VAL A 660 25.89 -23.40 -1.56
N MET A 661 26.84 -24.35 -1.49
CA MET A 661 28.05 -24.30 -2.32
C MET A 661 27.71 -24.30 -3.82
N VAL A 662 26.74 -25.11 -4.25
CA VAL A 662 26.29 -25.10 -5.65
C VAL A 662 25.80 -23.71 -6.06
N LEU A 663 24.96 -23.05 -5.26
CA LEU A 663 24.48 -21.71 -5.60
C LEU A 663 25.59 -20.65 -5.55
N VAL A 664 26.58 -20.78 -4.66
CA VAL A 664 27.78 -19.94 -4.64
C VAL A 664 28.56 -20.09 -5.96
N THR A 665 28.75 -21.31 -6.44
CA THR A 665 29.44 -21.59 -7.71
C THR A 665 28.65 -21.04 -8.90
N ILE A 666 27.32 -21.21 -8.93
CA ILE A 666 26.46 -20.61 -9.95
C ILE A 666 26.59 -19.09 -9.95
N LYS A 667 26.57 -18.45 -8.77
CA LYS A 667 26.74 -16.98 -8.66
C LYS A 667 28.08 -16.53 -9.25
N LYS A 668 29.17 -17.22 -8.92
CA LYS A 668 30.51 -16.91 -9.48
C LYS A 668 30.54 -17.06 -11.00
N ALA A 669 29.96 -18.15 -11.52
CA ALA A 669 29.86 -18.38 -12.96
C ALA A 669 29.05 -17.26 -13.66
N VAL A 670 27.95 -16.80 -13.04
CA VAL A 670 27.15 -15.68 -13.56
C VAL A 670 27.93 -14.37 -13.55
N ASP A 671 28.69 -14.08 -12.48
CA ASP A 671 29.52 -12.88 -12.41
C ASP A 671 30.60 -12.85 -13.50
N ILE A 672 31.20 -14.00 -13.82
CA ILE A 672 32.18 -14.16 -14.90
C ILE A 672 31.50 -14.04 -16.27
N ALA A 673 30.35 -14.69 -16.47
CA ALA A 673 29.68 -14.71 -17.77
C ALA A 673 29.05 -13.37 -18.15
N LEU A 674 28.44 -12.65 -17.19
CA LEU A 674 27.62 -11.46 -17.45
C LEU A 674 28.30 -10.36 -18.28
N PRO A 675 29.59 -10.02 -18.08
CA PRO A 675 30.31 -9.05 -18.90
C PRO A 675 30.49 -9.47 -20.37
N HIS A 676 30.50 -10.79 -20.65
CA HIS A 676 30.86 -11.35 -21.96
C HIS A 676 29.65 -11.79 -22.80
N ILE A 677 28.50 -12.04 -22.17
CA ILE A 677 27.29 -12.48 -22.86
C ILE A 677 26.50 -11.32 -23.48
N LYS A 678 25.75 -11.62 -24.56
CA LYS A 678 24.91 -10.61 -25.22
C LYS A 678 23.77 -10.18 -24.30
N LYS A 679 23.40 -8.90 -24.38
CA LYS A 679 22.29 -8.33 -23.59
C LYS A 679 20.89 -8.87 -23.97
N SER A 680 20.76 -9.54 -25.11
CA SER A 680 19.55 -10.26 -25.54
C SER A 680 19.59 -11.71 -25.05
N ASN A 681 18.46 -12.27 -24.61
CA ASN A 681 18.34 -13.70 -24.23
C ASN A 681 19.35 -14.16 -23.16
N VAL A 682 19.72 -13.26 -22.25
CA VAL A 682 20.71 -13.48 -21.17
C VAL A 682 20.46 -14.78 -20.41
N ARG A 683 19.20 -15.07 -20.05
CA ARG A 683 18.83 -16.29 -19.32
C ARG A 683 19.13 -17.56 -20.11
N GLN A 684 18.83 -17.60 -21.41
CA GLN A 684 19.04 -18.78 -22.25
C GLN A 684 20.54 -19.04 -22.44
N GLN A 685 21.34 -17.98 -22.62
CA GLN A 685 22.80 -18.11 -22.71
C GLN A 685 23.40 -18.62 -21.40
N LEU A 686 22.99 -18.07 -20.25
CA LEU A 686 23.43 -18.58 -18.94
C LEU A 686 23.02 -20.03 -18.71
N ALA A 687 21.83 -20.44 -19.16
CA ALA A 687 21.36 -21.81 -19.03
C ALA A 687 22.25 -22.77 -19.82
N GLY A 688 22.57 -22.42 -21.07
CA GLY A 688 23.49 -23.21 -21.91
C GLY A 688 24.91 -23.34 -21.35
N LEU A 689 25.37 -22.33 -20.61
CA LEU A 689 26.71 -22.34 -19.98
C LEU A 689 26.74 -23.10 -18.64
N ILE A 690 25.66 -23.12 -17.87
CA ILE A 690 25.70 -23.57 -16.46
C ILE A 690 25.04 -24.93 -16.26
N LEU A 691 23.89 -25.20 -16.89
CA LEU A 691 23.13 -26.44 -16.67
C LEU A 691 23.91 -27.72 -16.98
N PRO A 692 24.70 -27.81 -18.08
CA PRO A 692 25.46 -29.03 -18.40
C PRO A 692 26.45 -29.46 -17.30
N HIS A 693 26.95 -28.52 -16.50
CA HIS A 693 27.83 -28.83 -15.38
C HIS A 693 27.08 -29.36 -14.15
N LEU A 694 25.82 -28.95 -13.97
CA LEU A 694 25.01 -29.29 -12.82
C LEU A 694 24.29 -30.64 -12.97
N GLU A 695 24.04 -31.09 -14.20
CA GLU A 695 23.47 -32.43 -14.48
C GLU A 695 24.30 -33.56 -13.87
N ARG A 696 25.61 -33.36 -13.74
CA ARG A 696 26.54 -34.34 -13.17
C ARG A 696 26.73 -34.21 -11.65
N CYS A 697 26.00 -33.30 -11.01
CA CYS A 697 26.13 -33.07 -9.57
C CYS A 697 25.28 -34.07 -8.77
N PRO A 698 25.87 -34.82 -7.81
CA PRO A 698 25.15 -35.85 -7.05
C PRO A 698 23.91 -35.36 -6.29
N LEU A 699 23.83 -34.05 -5.99
CA LEU A 699 22.68 -33.45 -5.30
C LEU A 699 21.39 -33.43 -6.15
N PHE A 700 21.50 -33.56 -7.46
CA PHE A 700 20.36 -33.53 -8.38
C PHE A 700 20.09 -34.87 -9.07
N VAL A 701 20.89 -35.90 -8.79
CA VAL A 701 20.70 -37.24 -9.34
C VAL A 701 19.61 -37.96 -8.54
N CYS A 702 18.54 -38.38 -9.22
CA CYS A 702 17.51 -39.22 -8.63
C CYS A 702 17.83 -40.69 -8.90
N PRO A 703 17.92 -41.55 -7.87
CA PRO A 703 18.17 -42.99 -8.06
C PRO A 703 17.09 -43.73 -8.85
N ALA A 704 15.89 -43.14 -9.01
CA ALA A 704 14.74 -43.78 -9.63
C ALA A 704 14.50 -43.38 -11.10
N ARG A 705 14.72 -42.11 -11.47
CA ARG A 705 14.48 -41.59 -12.84
C ARG A 705 15.36 -40.38 -13.14
N ASP A 706 16.04 -40.39 -14.28
CA ASP A 706 16.95 -39.31 -14.69
C ASP A 706 16.23 -37.97 -14.98
N GLU A 707 15.00 -38.03 -15.51
CA GLU A 707 14.19 -36.83 -15.84
C GLU A 707 13.91 -35.93 -14.63
N HIS A 708 13.87 -36.51 -13.42
CA HIS A 708 13.62 -35.76 -12.19
C HIS A 708 14.78 -34.79 -11.87
N GLY A 709 16.01 -35.15 -12.23
CA GLY A 709 17.18 -34.30 -12.04
C GLY A 709 17.12 -33.06 -12.92
N ALA A 710 16.80 -33.23 -14.20
CA ALA A 710 16.61 -32.12 -15.14
C ALA A 710 15.48 -31.18 -14.71
N SER A 711 14.34 -31.73 -14.26
CA SER A 711 13.22 -30.93 -13.72
C SER A 711 13.65 -30.13 -12.49
N THR A 712 14.34 -30.76 -11.53
CA THR A 712 14.85 -30.10 -10.33
C THR A 712 15.82 -28.97 -10.67
N LEU A 713 16.77 -29.23 -11.57
CA LEU A 713 17.75 -28.25 -12.03
C LEU A 713 17.10 -27.04 -12.70
N SER A 714 16.08 -27.27 -13.52
CA SER A 714 15.31 -26.19 -14.16
C SER A 714 14.68 -25.27 -13.10
N VAL A 715 14.07 -25.84 -12.05
CA VAL A 715 13.49 -25.06 -10.94
C VAL A 715 14.57 -24.30 -10.18
N VAL A 716 15.68 -24.95 -9.83
CA VAL A 716 16.81 -24.33 -9.11
C VAL A 716 17.35 -23.14 -9.89
N PHE A 717 17.66 -23.35 -11.17
CA PHE A 717 18.19 -22.32 -12.06
C PHE A 717 17.22 -21.14 -12.17
N ASP A 718 15.94 -21.42 -12.43
CA ASP A 718 14.93 -20.37 -12.62
C ASP A 718 14.70 -19.54 -11.37
N LYS A 719 14.59 -20.21 -10.21
CA LYS A 719 14.31 -19.56 -8.93
C LYS A 719 15.53 -18.81 -8.38
N PHE A 720 16.75 -19.17 -8.79
CA PHE A 720 17.97 -18.48 -8.37
C PHE A 720 18.40 -17.36 -9.33
N ILE A 721 18.42 -17.63 -10.65
CA ILE A 721 18.95 -16.69 -11.66
C ILE A 721 18.04 -15.48 -11.83
N LYS A 722 16.72 -15.64 -11.77
CA LYS A 722 15.79 -14.52 -11.96
C LYS A 722 15.97 -13.43 -10.87
N PRO A 723 15.97 -13.74 -9.56
CA PRO A 723 16.31 -12.76 -8.53
C PRO A 723 17.71 -12.17 -8.69
N LEU A 724 18.70 -13.00 -9.05
CA LEU A 724 20.08 -12.56 -9.24
C LEU A 724 20.20 -11.50 -10.35
N LEU A 725 19.63 -11.78 -11.53
CA LEU A 725 19.60 -10.82 -12.65
C LEU A 725 18.80 -9.57 -12.32
N SER A 726 17.70 -9.69 -11.56
CA SER A 726 16.96 -8.53 -11.06
C SER A 726 17.83 -7.64 -10.16
N ASN A 727 18.67 -8.23 -9.30
CA ASN A 727 19.58 -7.47 -8.45
C ASN A 727 20.70 -6.82 -9.24
N VAL A 728 21.25 -7.51 -10.26
CA VAL A 728 22.22 -6.92 -11.20
C VAL A 728 21.60 -5.71 -11.90
N GLY A 729 20.39 -5.84 -12.44
CA GLY A 729 19.67 -4.75 -13.10
C GLY A 729 19.42 -3.56 -12.16
N ALA A 730 19.04 -3.83 -10.91
CA ALA A 730 18.87 -2.80 -9.88
C ALA A 730 20.20 -2.09 -9.57
N ALA A 731 21.30 -2.84 -9.38
CA ALA A 731 22.62 -2.27 -9.10
C ALA A 731 23.14 -1.40 -10.26
N VAL A 732 22.92 -1.83 -11.50
CA VAL A 732 23.24 -1.02 -12.70
C VAL A 732 22.38 0.25 -12.73
N THR A 733 21.09 0.13 -12.41
CA THR A 733 20.16 1.27 -12.36
C THR A 733 20.57 2.28 -11.28
N ASP A 734 20.93 1.82 -10.09
CA ASP A 734 21.39 2.66 -8.98
C ASP A 734 22.70 3.38 -9.33
N ARG A 735 23.68 2.67 -9.92
CA ARG A 735 24.94 3.28 -10.42
C ARG A 735 24.66 4.31 -11.52
N ALA A 736 23.70 4.04 -12.40
CA ALA A 736 23.31 4.95 -13.47
C ALA A 736 22.46 6.13 -12.97
N ALA A 737 21.80 6.03 -11.82
CA ALA A 737 20.97 7.10 -11.25
C ALA A 737 21.79 8.35 -10.93
N TYR A 738 23.04 8.18 -10.47
CA TYR A 738 24.00 9.27 -10.28
C TYR A 738 24.30 9.98 -11.60
N ARG A 739 24.52 9.22 -12.68
CA ARG A 739 24.77 9.76 -14.03
C ARG A 739 23.53 10.45 -14.60
N LYS A 740 22.32 9.95 -14.33
CA LYS A 740 21.07 10.64 -14.70
C LYS A 740 20.94 11.99 -14.01
N LYS A 741 21.29 12.10 -12.72
CA LYS A 741 21.31 13.41 -12.02
C LYS A 741 22.24 14.42 -12.70
N LEU A 742 23.38 13.97 -13.22
CA LEU A 742 24.34 14.81 -13.95
C LEU A 742 23.91 15.11 -15.40
N ALA A 743 23.19 14.19 -16.05
CA ALA A 743 22.74 14.30 -17.43
C ALA A 743 21.38 15.01 -17.60
N CYS A 744 20.59 15.13 -16.53
CA CYS A 744 19.37 15.92 -16.54
C CYS A 744 19.70 17.41 -16.66
N LYS A 745 19.63 17.97 -17.88
CA LYS A 745 19.37 19.40 -18.03
C LYS A 745 18.12 19.73 -17.21
N PRO A 746 18.08 20.86 -16.46
CA PRO A 746 16.91 21.20 -15.68
C PRO A 746 15.69 21.30 -16.60
N LEU A 747 14.74 20.38 -16.42
CA LEU A 747 13.41 20.48 -16.98
C LEU A 747 12.73 21.64 -16.24
N CYS A 748 12.58 22.76 -16.93
CA CYS A 748 12.04 24.06 -16.50
C CYS A 748 13.05 25.06 -15.89
N ARG A 749 13.31 26.13 -16.65
CA ARG A 749 14.02 27.38 -16.27
C ARG A 749 13.38 28.18 -15.11
N LYS A 750 12.47 27.61 -14.32
CA LYS A 750 11.66 28.35 -13.32
C LYS A 750 11.80 27.90 -11.86
N VAL A 751 12.84 27.14 -11.52
CA VAL A 751 13.19 26.87 -10.12
C VAL A 751 14.61 27.36 -9.85
N LEU A 752 14.79 28.67 -9.93
CA LEU A 752 15.90 29.40 -9.32
C LEU A 752 15.40 30.79 -8.94
N ARG A 753 14.74 30.88 -7.78
CA ARG A 753 14.90 31.98 -6.83
C ARG A 753 14.73 31.38 -5.44
N VAL A 754 15.87 31.08 -4.83
CA VAL A 754 16.06 31.02 -3.38
C VAL A 754 15.84 32.42 -2.83
#